data_AF-A0A0P7BE53-F1
#
_entry.id   AF-A0A0P7BE53-F1
#
_cell.length_a   1.000
_cell.length_b   1.000
_cell.length_c   1.000
_cell.angle_alpha   90.00
_cell.angle_beta   90.00
_cell.angle_gamma   90.00
#
_symmetry.space_group_name_H-M   'P 1'
#
loop_
_entity.id
_entity.type
_entity.pdbx_description
1 polymer ?
#
loop_
_entity_poly.entity_id
_entity_poly.type
_entity_poly.pdbx_seq_one_letter_code
_entity_poly.pdbx_strand_id
1 'polypeptide(L)'
;MTRNAKGQSATATITQPRKHHPVADNAVSPRHGRSWLRSFLAATPCFLAPLTSICVFIALSEYEGSFALLAAAVKQEGFWTICTRYGPEITAKGVLAVVCWVGLQAVLFRYLPGAIQTGQYTPAGYLLSYRMNGLSAWILTHVLYGLLSWYGLLDPGFIPRNWSSLIGAMNLAGFCISALSFVKAYVKPTHPEDRKFSGALSRLYEISASWLTRTIGSSLYDFYMGIELNPRLGDNFDLKLFSNGRPGMIAWTLIDISNMAYQYQTQQRVEPSLILLTILQGLYVLDFFVNESWYLRTIDIAHDHYGFYLAWGCFCFLPTTYTIQGQYLGLYPQSPSTTYLAVFFATGLAGYALFRSANSQKDRVRRSNGRCLIWGQPASYIAGSYTTSDGKQHTSLLLCSGWWGWSRHANYVGDLVLSYSSCALVGSSHAVVWIYAAWMTMLLVHRCMRDEKRCADKYGAAWAEYCGRVPWRFVRGNPSPSIGAPATGPTAPRRVTSRSAPSQHTRHPINPAANVLKLPATPPLAALFFAGASETSPPPFPLSHSESSGSSEWLAHNQSRFTFCPPMDRHAQAVADIADAVRGFFKLGQAYRVFHGSSNSTRPRHGSGQNVVDISMLASVISVDVKRQTCLVEPNVPMDRLVEATMVHGLVPPVVMEFPGITAGGGFSGTSGESSSFRHGFFNETINWVEMVLGNGDVVRASSQERADLFHGAAGAAGTLGITTLMELRLVEAKKFVKTTYRRVNSTAEAISEIQDEIENPHVDYVDGILYSNDHGVIVTGELTNVKPEEYPPRTFSHASDPWFYLHVQEKTKCLPSFSTFTEYVPLGEYLFRYDRAGFWVGRQGYTYFKLVPFNKFFRWLLDDYSHTRTLYHALHASRISSQFVVQDLGLPYDTAEPFINWVDQELGIWPLWLCPLKGCSTPTFHPVAESKDSPEENGEKQGSSTPGMSQPMLNIGVWGWGPEDHQEFVAKNRGLEDKLRELGGRKWLYAHTYYPEEEFWSIYDHSWYQALRKRYFATTLPTVYDKVKVDIQAKWKNREQWGSSWLSTWPIGGLYGMFLAAMSGDIGLHRQAKWRYKLE
;
A
#
# COMPACT_ATOMS: atom_id res chain seq x y z
N MET A 1 -50.79 -55.13 -36.45
CA MET A 1 -51.97 -54.51 -35.80
C MET A 1 -51.44 -53.39 -34.91
N THR A 2 -51.42 -52.15 -35.41
CA THR A 2 -52.38 -51.05 -35.08
C THR A 2 -52.18 -50.52 -33.65
N ARG A 3 -52.10 -49.22 -33.34
CA ARG A 3 -52.47 -47.96 -34.00
C ARG A 3 -52.05 -46.79 -33.07
N ASN A 4 -51.69 -45.64 -33.64
CA ASN A 4 -52.14 -44.24 -33.37
C ASN A 4 -52.43 -43.75 -31.92
N ALA A 5 -52.25 -42.50 -31.47
CA ALA A 5 -52.14 -41.14 -32.06
C ALA A 5 -51.59 -40.18 -30.96
N LYS A 6 -50.68 -39.22 -31.23
CA LYS A 6 -50.90 -37.76 -31.54
C LYS A 6 -51.84 -36.95 -30.61
N GLY A 7 -51.23 -36.14 -29.72
CA GLY A 7 -51.18 -34.65 -29.77
C GLY A 7 -52.34 -33.80 -29.23
N GLN A 8 -52.08 -32.93 -28.23
CA GLN A 8 -52.19 -31.45 -28.27
C GLN A 8 -52.15 -30.78 -26.87
N SER A 9 -51.35 -29.70 -26.79
CA SER A 9 -51.52 -28.46 -26.01
C SER A 9 -51.89 -28.50 -24.52
N ALA A 10 -50.92 -28.20 -23.64
CA ALA A 10 -51.18 -27.70 -22.29
C ALA A 10 -50.52 -26.34 -22.07
N THR A 11 -51.37 -25.32 -21.99
CA THR A 11 -51.12 -23.93 -21.61
C THR A 11 -50.55 -23.89 -20.19
N ALA A 12 -49.29 -23.46 -20.03
CA ALA A 12 -48.69 -23.25 -18.72
C ALA A 12 -48.95 -21.81 -18.26
N THR A 13 -49.86 -21.72 -17.29
CA THR A 13 -50.30 -20.53 -16.57
C THR A 13 -49.15 -19.71 -15.99
N ILE A 14 -49.19 -18.40 -16.23
CA ILE A 14 -48.33 -17.39 -15.62
C ILE A 14 -48.64 -17.35 -14.11
N THR A 15 -47.80 -17.98 -13.29
CA THR A 15 -47.80 -17.79 -11.83
C THR A 15 -47.26 -16.41 -11.49
N GLN A 16 -48.10 -15.59 -10.86
CA GLN A 16 -47.73 -14.31 -10.26
C GLN A 16 -46.58 -14.46 -9.26
N PRO A 17 -45.66 -13.49 -9.15
CA PRO A 17 -44.62 -13.52 -8.13
C PRO A 17 -45.22 -13.28 -6.75
N ARG A 18 -44.91 -14.18 -5.81
CA ARG A 18 -45.27 -14.08 -4.39
C ARG A 18 -44.73 -12.77 -3.80
N LYS A 19 -45.59 -12.05 -3.08
CA LYS A 19 -45.22 -10.96 -2.16
C LYS A 19 -44.24 -11.50 -1.12
N HIS A 20 -43.00 -11.03 -1.15
CA HIS A 20 -42.04 -11.27 -0.07
C HIS A 20 -42.27 -10.27 1.06
N HIS A 21 -42.34 -10.79 2.28
CA HIS A 21 -42.31 -10.02 3.53
C HIS A 21 -41.01 -9.21 3.63
N PRO A 22 -41.03 -8.03 4.29
CA PRO A 22 -39.85 -7.20 4.46
C PRO A 22 -38.83 -7.94 5.33
N VAL A 23 -37.69 -8.27 4.73
CA VAL A 23 -36.53 -8.80 5.46
C VAL A 23 -35.94 -7.64 6.25
N ALA A 24 -35.78 -7.85 7.56
CA ALA A 24 -35.14 -6.92 8.46
C ALA A 24 -33.76 -6.51 7.93
N ASP A 25 -33.49 -5.20 7.95
CA ASP A 25 -32.20 -4.60 7.66
C ASP A 25 -31.14 -5.13 8.64
N ASN A 26 -30.49 -6.25 8.28
CA ASN A 26 -29.21 -6.61 8.86
C ASN A 26 -28.19 -5.60 8.36
N ALA A 27 -27.85 -4.66 9.23
CA ALA A 27 -26.83 -3.64 9.03
C ALA A 27 -25.50 -4.28 8.59
N VAL A 28 -25.29 -4.34 7.27
CA VAL A 28 -23.97 -4.50 6.69
C VAL A 28 -23.19 -3.24 7.05
N SER A 29 -22.07 -3.41 7.76
CA SER A 29 -21.14 -2.33 8.09
C SER A 29 -20.91 -1.42 6.86
N PRO A 30 -21.02 -0.09 6.98
CA PRO A 30 -20.82 0.80 5.85
C PRO A 30 -19.38 0.63 5.34
N ARG A 31 -19.22 0.00 4.18
CA ARG A 31 -17.92 -0.08 3.49
C ARG A 31 -17.51 1.35 3.14
N HIS A 32 -16.47 1.83 3.82
CA HIS A 32 -15.60 2.96 3.49
C HIS A 32 -16.01 3.73 2.22
N GLY A 33 -16.71 4.86 2.39
CA GLY A 33 -16.85 5.85 1.31
C GLY A 33 -15.45 6.25 0.86
N ARG A 34 -15.14 6.09 -0.43
CA ARG A 34 -13.83 6.49 -0.96
C ARG A 34 -13.68 7.99 -0.79
N SER A 35 -12.53 8.43 -0.27
CA SER A 35 -12.16 9.85 -0.26
C SER A 35 -12.32 10.44 -1.67
N TRP A 36 -12.89 11.65 -1.77
CA TRP A 36 -13.06 12.37 -3.04
C TRP A 36 -11.76 12.43 -3.84
N LEU A 37 -10.62 12.62 -3.17
CA LEU A 37 -9.31 12.65 -3.82
C LEU A 37 -8.96 11.29 -4.46
N ARG A 38 -9.28 10.17 -3.79
CA ARG A 38 -9.09 8.83 -4.37
C ARG A 38 -10.00 8.60 -5.57
N SER A 39 -11.25 9.05 -5.51
CA SER A 39 -12.20 8.95 -6.63
C SER A 39 -11.78 9.82 -7.82
N PHE A 40 -11.32 11.04 -7.57
CA PHE A 40 -10.78 11.94 -8.59
C PHE A 40 -9.50 11.37 -9.22
N LEU A 41 -8.51 10.96 -8.41
CA LEU A 41 -7.29 10.33 -8.90
C LEU A 41 -7.59 9.07 -9.72
N ALA A 42 -8.52 8.24 -9.26
CA ALA A 42 -8.92 7.04 -9.99
C ALA A 42 -9.63 7.34 -11.32
N ALA A 43 -10.20 8.55 -11.48
CA ALA A 43 -10.88 8.98 -12.70
C ALA A 43 -10.01 9.88 -13.61
N THR A 44 -8.76 10.17 -13.23
CA THR A 44 -7.78 10.85 -14.10
C THR A 44 -7.56 10.18 -15.47
N PRO A 45 -7.73 8.85 -15.65
CA PRO A 45 -7.64 8.25 -16.99
C PRO A 45 -8.66 8.79 -17.99
N CYS A 46 -9.78 9.40 -17.55
CA CYS A 46 -10.72 10.10 -18.44
C CYS A 46 -10.06 11.20 -19.28
N PHE A 47 -8.96 11.79 -18.79
CA PHE A 47 -8.23 12.85 -19.48
C PHE A 47 -6.90 12.34 -20.05
N LEU A 48 -6.16 11.55 -19.26
CA LEU A 48 -4.83 11.09 -19.64
C LEU A 48 -4.87 10.08 -20.80
N ALA A 49 -5.89 9.21 -20.88
CA ALA A 49 -5.93 8.18 -21.90
C ALA A 49 -6.21 8.74 -23.32
N PRO A 50 -7.20 9.64 -23.53
CA PRO A 50 -7.35 10.36 -24.80
C PRO A 50 -6.09 11.12 -25.21
N LEU A 51 -5.46 11.81 -24.26
CA LEU A 51 -4.24 12.56 -24.51
C LEU A 51 -3.08 11.65 -24.94
N THR A 52 -2.94 10.49 -24.29
CA THR A 52 -1.93 9.50 -24.66
C THR A 52 -2.19 8.96 -26.08
N SER A 53 -3.43 8.69 -26.44
CA SER A 53 -3.79 8.27 -27.81
C SER A 53 -3.41 9.32 -28.85
N ILE A 54 -3.58 10.61 -28.53
CA ILE A 54 -3.18 11.73 -29.39
C ILE A 54 -1.65 11.81 -29.49
N CYS A 55 -0.92 11.67 -28.38
CA CYS A 55 0.54 11.68 -28.40
C CYS A 55 1.13 10.51 -29.21
N VAL A 56 0.53 9.31 -29.11
CA VAL A 56 0.93 8.15 -29.92
C VAL A 56 0.70 8.44 -31.41
N PHE A 57 -0.44 9.03 -31.76
CA PHE A 57 -0.73 9.46 -33.14
C PHE A 57 0.31 10.45 -33.66
N ILE A 58 0.56 11.54 -32.92
CA ILE A 58 1.55 12.58 -33.30
C ILE A 58 2.95 11.95 -33.45
N ALA A 59 3.33 11.07 -32.53
CA ALA A 59 4.60 10.37 -32.62
C ALA A 59 4.70 9.54 -33.90
N LEU A 60 3.62 8.84 -34.26
CA LEU A 60 3.56 8.01 -35.47
C LEU A 60 3.51 8.81 -36.77
N SER A 61 2.84 9.96 -36.82
CA SER A 61 2.68 10.72 -38.07
C SER A 61 3.83 11.69 -38.34
N GLU A 62 4.31 12.39 -37.32
CA GLU A 62 5.27 13.50 -37.50
C GLU A 62 6.70 13.17 -37.07
N TYR A 63 6.88 12.18 -36.19
CA TYR A 63 8.16 11.89 -35.54
C TYR A 63 8.66 10.46 -35.75
N GLU A 64 8.22 9.80 -36.84
CA GLU A 64 8.71 8.47 -37.24
C GLU A 64 8.55 7.38 -36.16
N GLY A 65 7.57 7.56 -35.26
CA GLY A 65 7.35 6.70 -34.10
C GLY A 65 8.34 6.89 -32.95
N SER A 66 9.17 7.94 -32.96
CA SER A 66 10.16 8.24 -31.93
C SER A 66 9.63 9.17 -30.85
N PHE A 67 9.41 8.62 -29.64
CA PHE A 67 9.08 9.44 -28.47
C PHE A 67 10.21 10.37 -28.03
N ALA A 68 11.47 10.05 -28.35
CA ALA A 68 12.60 10.92 -28.01
C ALA A 68 12.55 12.22 -28.83
N LEU A 69 12.22 12.13 -30.12
CA LEU A 69 12.04 13.30 -30.98
C LEU A 69 10.83 14.12 -30.57
N LEU A 70 9.70 13.46 -30.27
CA LEU A 70 8.51 14.14 -29.73
C LEU A 70 8.85 14.86 -28.41
N ALA A 71 9.57 14.22 -27.49
CA ALA A 71 9.95 14.83 -26.22
C ALA A 71 10.90 16.03 -26.41
N ALA A 72 11.83 15.96 -27.36
CA ALA A 72 12.69 17.08 -27.72
C ALA A 72 11.89 18.26 -28.29
N ALA A 73 10.94 18.00 -29.18
CA ALA A 73 10.06 19.03 -29.74
C ALA A 73 9.14 19.66 -28.67
N VAL A 74 8.56 18.86 -27.78
CA VAL A 74 7.76 19.34 -26.64
C VAL A 74 8.60 20.22 -25.71
N LYS A 75 9.88 19.91 -25.51
CA LYS A 75 10.80 20.73 -24.71
C LYS A 75 11.11 22.08 -25.36
N GLN A 76 11.13 22.15 -26.70
CA GLN A 76 11.45 23.38 -27.44
C GLN A 76 10.23 24.28 -27.65
N GLU A 77 9.10 23.71 -28.09
CA GLU A 77 7.93 24.48 -28.55
C GLU A 77 6.75 24.48 -27.55
N GLY A 78 6.82 23.63 -26.51
CA GLY A 78 5.76 23.45 -25.52
C GLY A 78 4.72 22.40 -25.94
N PHE A 79 4.20 21.67 -24.97
CA PHE A 79 3.29 20.53 -25.18
C PHE A 79 2.01 20.90 -25.93
N TRP A 80 1.33 21.96 -25.48
CA TRP A 80 0.05 22.36 -26.07
C TRP A 80 0.21 22.87 -27.51
N THR A 81 1.31 23.55 -27.81
CA THR A 81 1.64 24.00 -29.18
C THR A 81 1.74 22.83 -30.14
N ILE A 82 2.48 21.77 -29.75
CA ILE A 82 2.61 20.54 -30.54
C ILE A 82 1.24 19.86 -30.73
N CYS A 83 0.45 19.72 -29.66
CA CYS A 83 -0.88 19.12 -29.77
C CYS A 83 -1.84 19.95 -30.63
N THR A 84 -1.77 21.27 -30.62
CA THR A 84 -2.63 22.11 -31.47
C THR A 84 -2.20 22.12 -32.93
N ARG A 85 -0.89 21.99 -33.20
CA ARG A 85 -0.35 22.03 -34.56
C ARG A 85 -0.48 20.69 -35.27
N TYR A 86 -0.20 19.59 -34.57
CA TYR A 86 -0.11 18.25 -35.15
C TYR A 86 -1.18 17.28 -34.63
N GLY A 87 -2.09 17.75 -33.77
CA GLY A 87 -3.18 16.94 -33.24
C GLY A 87 -4.20 16.53 -34.31
N PRO A 88 -5.13 15.62 -33.96
CA PRO A 88 -6.14 15.13 -34.88
C PRO A 88 -7.08 16.24 -35.37
N GLU A 89 -7.18 16.41 -36.69
CA GLU A 89 -8.09 17.36 -37.33
C GLU A 89 -9.45 16.71 -37.57
N ILE A 90 -10.50 17.19 -36.90
CA ILE A 90 -11.85 16.65 -37.07
C ILE A 90 -12.46 17.19 -38.36
N THR A 91 -12.61 16.30 -39.35
CA THR A 91 -13.28 16.60 -40.63
C THR A 91 -14.66 15.96 -40.69
N ALA A 92 -15.61 16.61 -41.38
CA ALA A 92 -16.96 16.07 -41.57
C ALA A 92 -16.96 14.65 -42.18
N LYS A 93 -16.00 14.38 -43.08
CA LYS A 93 -15.79 13.08 -43.72
C LYS A 93 -15.45 11.98 -42.71
N GLY A 94 -14.52 12.23 -41.78
CA GLY A 94 -14.13 11.25 -40.77
C GLY A 94 -15.21 11.01 -39.71
N VAL A 95 -15.91 12.07 -39.29
CA VAL A 95 -17.07 11.95 -38.39
C VAL A 95 -18.16 11.11 -39.05
N LEU A 96 -18.51 11.39 -40.31
CA LEU A 96 -19.49 10.62 -41.06
C LEU A 96 -19.06 9.15 -41.22
N ALA A 97 -17.78 8.90 -41.46
CA ALA A 97 -17.26 7.54 -41.56
C ALA A 97 -17.45 6.74 -40.26
N VAL A 98 -17.15 7.34 -39.09
CA VAL A 98 -17.37 6.69 -37.79
C VAL A 98 -18.86 6.48 -37.51
N VAL A 99 -19.72 7.46 -37.82
CA VAL A 99 -21.18 7.33 -37.67
C VAL A 99 -21.74 6.21 -38.55
N CYS A 100 -21.37 6.16 -39.83
CA CYS A 100 -21.77 5.10 -40.75
C CYS A 100 -21.26 3.73 -40.31
N TRP A 101 -20.00 3.66 -39.83
CA TRP A 101 -19.41 2.43 -39.29
C TRP A 101 -20.20 1.90 -38.09
N VAL A 102 -20.41 2.74 -37.08
CA VAL A 102 -21.12 2.36 -35.85
C VAL A 102 -22.58 2.03 -36.16
N GLY A 103 -23.22 2.79 -37.06
CA GLY A 103 -24.59 2.54 -37.53
C GLY A 103 -24.73 1.20 -38.23
N LEU A 104 -23.85 0.89 -39.19
CA LEU A 104 -23.81 -0.40 -39.87
C LEU A 104 -23.65 -1.54 -38.85
N GLN A 105 -22.67 -1.43 -37.95
CA GLN A 105 -22.43 -2.44 -36.93
C GLN A 105 -23.62 -2.62 -35.98
N ALA A 106 -24.33 -1.56 -35.62
CA ALA A 106 -25.53 -1.62 -34.79
C ALA A 106 -26.69 -2.35 -35.51
N VAL A 107 -26.87 -2.08 -36.81
CA VAL A 107 -27.86 -2.79 -37.65
C VAL A 107 -27.54 -4.28 -37.71
N LEU A 108 -26.28 -4.64 -38.00
CA LEU A 108 -25.85 -6.04 -38.04
C LEU A 108 -26.02 -6.73 -36.68
N PHE A 109 -25.63 -6.07 -35.59
CA PHE A 109 -25.80 -6.61 -34.24
C PHE A 109 -27.26 -6.93 -33.91
N ARG A 110 -28.19 -6.04 -34.30
CA ARG A 110 -29.62 -6.19 -33.99
C ARG A 110 -30.33 -7.22 -34.87
N TYR A 111 -30.09 -7.19 -36.17
CA TYR A 111 -30.95 -7.89 -37.15
C TYR A 111 -30.36 -9.20 -37.67
N LEU A 112 -29.04 -9.40 -37.62
CA LEU A 112 -28.42 -10.60 -38.13
C LEU A 112 -28.82 -11.82 -37.27
N PRO A 113 -29.23 -12.96 -37.88
CA PRO A 113 -29.56 -14.16 -37.13
C PRO A 113 -28.34 -14.71 -36.39
N GLY A 114 -28.57 -15.32 -35.23
CA GLY A 114 -27.51 -15.86 -34.39
C GLY A 114 -28.07 -16.75 -33.29
N ALA A 115 -27.23 -17.65 -32.78
CA ALA A 115 -27.61 -18.54 -31.68
C ALA A 115 -27.83 -17.71 -30.40
N ILE A 116 -28.90 -18.02 -29.66
CA ILE A 116 -29.14 -17.38 -28.36
C ILE A 116 -28.34 -18.15 -27.31
N GLN A 117 -27.50 -17.44 -26.57
CA GLN A 117 -26.68 -17.97 -25.49
C GLN A 117 -26.95 -17.19 -24.20
N THR A 118 -26.82 -17.84 -23.06
CA THR A 118 -27.03 -17.22 -21.74
C THR A 118 -25.71 -16.81 -21.11
N GLY A 119 -25.69 -15.63 -20.49
CA GLY A 119 -24.57 -15.14 -19.69
C GLY A 119 -24.49 -15.78 -18.30
N GLN A 120 -23.80 -15.11 -17.38
CA GLN A 120 -23.82 -15.44 -15.95
C GLN A 120 -24.95 -14.70 -15.23
N TYR A 121 -25.33 -15.20 -14.06
CA TYR A 121 -26.23 -14.48 -13.16
C TYR A 121 -25.61 -13.16 -12.72
N THR A 122 -26.38 -12.08 -12.81
CA THR A 122 -25.99 -10.79 -12.24
C THR A 122 -26.07 -10.81 -10.71
N PRO A 123 -25.47 -9.84 -10.00
CA PRO A 123 -25.59 -9.72 -8.55
C PRO A 123 -27.04 -9.69 -8.04
N ALA A 124 -27.96 -9.08 -8.80
CA ALA A 124 -29.41 -9.10 -8.52
C ALA A 124 -30.13 -10.39 -8.99
N GLY A 125 -29.40 -11.39 -9.48
CA GLY A 125 -29.96 -12.69 -9.85
C GLY A 125 -30.57 -12.79 -11.25
N TYR A 126 -30.36 -11.81 -12.14
CA TYR A 126 -30.87 -11.85 -13.51
C TYR A 126 -30.01 -12.75 -14.41
N LEU A 127 -30.63 -13.63 -15.20
CA LEU A 127 -29.97 -14.43 -16.24
C LEU A 127 -30.17 -13.79 -17.62
N LEU A 128 -29.15 -13.12 -18.11
CA LEU A 128 -29.23 -12.36 -19.36
C LEU A 128 -29.03 -13.24 -20.60
N SER A 129 -29.87 -13.04 -21.62
CA SER A 129 -29.76 -13.69 -22.92
C SER A 129 -29.05 -12.79 -23.95
N TYR A 130 -28.25 -13.40 -24.82
CA TYR A 130 -27.42 -12.73 -25.82
C TYR A 130 -27.55 -13.43 -27.17
N ARG A 131 -27.68 -12.66 -28.25
CA ARG A 131 -27.65 -13.18 -29.62
C ARG A 131 -26.24 -13.15 -30.15
N MET A 132 -25.71 -14.33 -30.48
CA MET A 132 -24.33 -14.51 -30.95
C MET A 132 -24.32 -14.54 -32.48
N ASN A 133 -23.96 -13.41 -33.09
CA ASN A 133 -23.93 -13.22 -34.54
C ASN A 133 -22.62 -12.55 -35.02
N GLY A 134 -21.57 -12.55 -34.19
CA GLY A 134 -20.34 -11.80 -34.46
C GLY A 134 -19.56 -12.29 -35.67
N LEU A 135 -19.43 -13.62 -35.85
CA LEU A 135 -18.74 -14.17 -37.02
C LEU A 135 -19.43 -13.79 -38.33
N SER A 136 -20.76 -13.91 -38.38
CA SER A 136 -21.54 -13.54 -39.56
C SER A 136 -21.47 -12.03 -39.83
N ALA A 137 -21.46 -11.20 -38.78
CA ALA A 137 -21.27 -9.75 -38.90
C ALA A 137 -19.88 -9.40 -39.44
N TRP A 138 -18.84 -10.08 -38.97
CA TRP A 138 -17.47 -9.94 -39.47
C TRP A 138 -17.38 -10.29 -40.96
N ILE A 139 -17.92 -11.45 -41.37
CA ILE A 139 -17.91 -11.90 -42.77
C ILE A 139 -18.60 -10.87 -43.66
N LEU A 140 -19.83 -10.48 -43.31
CA LEU A 140 -20.61 -9.55 -44.13
C LEU A 140 -19.93 -8.19 -44.23
N THR A 141 -19.31 -7.72 -43.14
CA THR A 141 -18.58 -6.46 -43.14
C THR A 141 -17.37 -6.50 -44.07
N HIS A 142 -16.57 -7.57 -44.04
CA HIS A 142 -15.37 -7.70 -44.88
C HIS A 142 -15.72 -7.93 -46.35
N VAL A 143 -16.76 -8.71 -46.64
CA VAL A 143 -17.29 -8.88 -48.00
C VAL A 143 -17.82 -7.56 -48.54
N LEU A 144 -18.59 -6.81 -47.74
CA LEU A 144 -19.11 -5.51 -48.14
C LEU A 144 -17.97 -4.51 -48.40
N TYR A 145 -16.96 -4.45 -47.52
CA TYR A 145 -15.78 -3.64 -47.73
C TYR A 145 -15.06 -3.98 -49.04
N GLY A 146 -14.81 -5.27 -49.29
CA GLY A 146 -14.19 -5.73 -50.53
C GLY A 146 -15.00 -5.42 -51.79
N LEU A 147 -16.33 -5.62 -51.74
CA LEU A 147 -17.23 -5.29 -52.86
C LEU A 147 -17.28 -3.79 -53.13
N LEU A 148 -17.43 -2.96 -52.09
CA LEU A 148 -17.43 -1.50 -52.24
C LEU A 148 -16.11 -0.99 -52.82
N SER A 149 -14.99 -1.60 -52.43
CA SER A 149 -13.69 -1.30 -53.02
C SER A 149 -13.55 -1.79 -54.46
N TRP A 150 -14.08 -2.97 -54.78
CA TRP A 150 -14.09 -3.51 -56.14
C TRP A 150 -14.88 -2.63 -57.12
N TYR A 151 -16.05 -2.12 -56.69
CA TYR A 151 -16.87 -1.20 -57.47
C TYR A 151 -16.37 0.26 -57.47
N GLY A 152 -15.24 0.54 -56.80
CA GLY A 152 -14.66 1.89 -56.71
C GLY A 152 -15.47 2.89 -55.86
N LEU A 153 -16.45 2.41 -55.08
CA LEU A 153 -17.27 3.24 -54.20
C LEU A 153 -16.55 3.59 -52.88
N LEU A 154 -15.60 2.74 -52.47
CA LEU A 154 -14.80 2.94 -51.25
C LEU A 154 -13.32 2.73 -51.56
N ASP A 155 -12.50 3.74 -51.30
CA ASP A 155 -11.04 3.59 -51.37
C ASP A 155 -10.57 2.54 -50.34
N PRO A 156 -9.93 1.42 -50.75
CA PRO A 156 -9.43 0.46 -49.78
C PRO A 156 -8.31 1.05 -48.89
N GLY A 157 -7.61 2.10 -49.32
CA GLY A 157 -6.68 2.87 -48.48
C GLY A 157 -7.32 3.98 -47.62
N PHE A 158 -8.65 4.00 -47.49
CA PHE A 158 -9.37 5.11 -46.85
C PHE A 158 -8.95 5.38 -45.39
N ILE A 159 -8.75 4.34 -44.60
CA ILE A 159 -8.50 4.45 -43.15
C ILE A 159 -7.19 5.21 -42.87
N PRO A 160 -6.01 4.76 -43.34
CA PRO A 160 -4.75 5.46 -43.07
C PRO A 160 -4.75 6.89 -43.63
N ARG A 161 -5.37 7.14 -44.80
CA ARG A 161 -5.46 8.49 -45.38
C ARG A 161 -6.27 9.49 -44.53
N ASN A 162 -7.24 9.00 -43.75
CA ASN A 162 -8.13 9.84 -42.94
C ASN A 162 -7.91 9.62 -41.44
N TRP A 163 -6.79 9.02 -41.05
CA TRP A 163 -6.55 8.52 -39.70
C TRP A 163 -6.61 9.64 -38.64
N SER A 164 -6.06 10.82 -38.94
CA SER A 164 -6.16 12.02 -38.10
C SER A 164 -7.60 12.32 -37.68
N SER A 165 -8.51 12.40 -38.65
CA SER A 165 -9.93 12.67 -38.41
C SER A 165 -10.65 11.50 -37.74
N LEU A 166 -10.29 10.26 -38.07
CA LEU A 166 -10.86 9.07 -37.45
C LEU A 166 -10.52 8.98 -35.95
N ILE A 167 -9.29 9.28 -35.53
CA ILE A 167 -8.90 9.30 -34.11
C ILE A 167 -9.68 10.36 -33.34
N GLY A 168 -9.81 11.57 -33.89
CA GLY A 168 -10.62 12.62 -33.28
C GLY A 168 -12.09 12.20 -33.13
N ALA A 169 -12.67 11.64 -34.18
CA ALA A 169 -14.06 11.16 -34.19
C ALA A 169 -14.29 9.95 -33.25
N MET A 170 -13.35 9.00 -33.16
CA MET A 170 -13.44 7.85 -32.25
C MET A 170 -13.33 8.27 -30.78
N ASN A 171 -12.44 9.22 -30.46
CA ASN A 171 -12.37 9.80 -29.11
C ASN A 171 -13.71 10.44 -28.72
N LEU A 172 -14.27 11.27 -29.60
CA LEU A 172 -15.56 11.91 -29.40
C LEU A 172 -16.68 10.87 -29.23
N ALA A 173 -16.71 9.83 -30.07
CA ALA A 173 -17.68 8.73 -29.96
C ALA A 173 -17.58 8.00 -28.61
N GLY A 174 -16.36 7.74 -28.13
CA GLY A 174 -16.12 7.15 -26.81
C GLY A 174 -16.69 8.01 -25.67
N PHE A 175 -16.49 9.33 -25.70
CA PHE A 175 -17.09 10.24 -24.72
C PHE A 175 -18.62 10.29 -24.83
N CYS A 176 -19.16 10.40 -26.05
CA CYS A 176 -20.60 10.46 -26.29
C CYS A 176 -21.32 9.21 -25.78
N ILE A 177 -20.82 8.01 -26.10
CA ILE A 177 -21.48 6.77 -25.66
C ILE A 177 -21.37 6.56 -24.14
N SER A 178 -20.25 6.98 -23.55
CA SER A 178 -20.08 6.99 -22.08
C SER A 178 -21.08 7.93 -21.42
N ALA A 179 -21.25 9.15 -21.94
CA ALA A 179 -22.22 10.12 -21.45
C ALA A 179 -23.66 9.61 -21.60
N LEU A 180 -24.00 9.00 -22.74
CA LEU A 180 -25.30 8.37 -22.95
C LEU A 180 -25.56 7.24 -21.95
N SER A 181 -24.57 6.39 -21.70
CA SER A 181 -24.69 5.30 -20.71
C SER A 181 -24.85 5.84 -19.28
N PHE A 182 -24.15 6.93 -18.95
CA PHE A 182 -24.25 7.60 -17.66
C PHE A 182 -25.64 8.20 -17.46
N VAL A 183 -26.13 8.99 -18.42
CA VAL A 183 -27.49 9.58 -18.36
C VAL A 183 -28.56 8.49 -18.31
N LYS A 184 -28.43 7.43 -19.12
CA LYS A 184 -29.35 6.29 -19.13
C LYS A 184 -29.46 5.64 -17.74
N ALA A 185 -28.34 5.49 -17.01
CA ALA A 185 -28.34 4.88 -15.69
C ALA A 185 -29.20 5.64 -14.66
N TYR A 186 -29.39 6.94 -14.85
CA TYR A 186 -30.28 7.78 -14.03
C TYR A 186 -31.71 7.77 -14.55
N VAL A 187 -31.91 7.95 -15.87
CA VAL A 187 -33.24 8.19 -16.45
C VAL A 187 -34.03 6.90 -16.66
N LYS A 188 -33.39 5.85 -17.19
CA LYS A 188 -34.05 4.59 -17.56
C LYS A 188 -33.08 3.41 -17.44
N PRO A 189 -32.70 3.02 -16.21
CA PRO A 189 -31.83 1.86 -16.01
C PRO A 189 -32.52 0.56 -16.43
N THR A 190 -31.77 -0.37 -16.99
CA THR A 190 -32.32 -1.66 -17.44
C THR A 190 -32.63 -2.56 -16.25
N HIS A 191 -31.71 -2.65 -15.29
CA HIS A 191 -31.89 -3.38 -14.03
C HIS A 191 -31.53 -2.43 -12.88
N PRO A 192 -32.53 -1.81 -12.21
CA PRO A 192 -32.28 -0.81 -11.17
C PRO A 192 -31.47 -1.34 -9.98
N GLU A 193 -31.60 -2.64 -9.68
CA GLU A 193 -30.95 -3.35 -8.58
C GLU A 193 -29.46 -3.65 -8.84
N ASP A 194 -29.04 -3.73 -10.11
CA ASP A 194 -27.64 -3.94 -10.52
C ASP A 194 -26.86 -2.62 -10.67
N ARG A 195 -27.39 -1.51 -10.14
CA ARG A 195 -26.71 -0.20 -10.14
C ARG A 195 -25.77 -0.06 -8.96
N LYS A 196 -24.62 0.56 -9.21
CA LYS A 196 -23.64 0.88 -8.17
C LYS A 196 -23.21 2.33 -8.26
N PHE A 197 -23.59 3.12 -7.25
CA PHE A 197 -23.18 4.52 -7.11
C PHE A 197 -22.03 4.62 -6.10
N SER A 198 -21.07 5.51 -6.34
CA SER A 198 -19.94 5.73 -5.41
C SER A 198 -20.24 6.63 -4.22
N GLY A 199 -21.49 7.11 -4.06
CA GLY A 199 -22.04 7.54 -2.77
C GLY A 199 -22.26 9.04 -2.53
N ALA A 200 -22.57 9.86 -3.55
CA ALA A 200 -22.86 11.29 -3.32
C ALA A 200 -24.35 11.68 -3.28
N LEU A 201 -25.26 10.94 -3.92
CA LEU A 201 -26.63 11.44 -4.13
C LEU A 201 -27.68 11.03 -3.09
N SER A 202 -27.36 10.26 -2.05
CA SER A 202 -28.35 9.86 -1.03
C SER A 202 -28.51 10.83 0.15
N ARG A 203 -27.83 11.98 0.16
CA ARG A 203 -28.00 13.02 1.19
C ARG A 203 -28.15 14.41 0.57
N LEU A 204 -29.40 14.82 0.34
CA LEU A 204 -29.77 16.19 0.03
C LEU A 204 -30.34 16.86 1.30
N TYR A 205 -29.45 17.32 2.19
CA TYR A 205 -29.73 18.43 3.10
C TYR A 205 -28.39 18.89 3.71
N GLU A 206 -27.94 20.08 3.30
CA GLU A 206 -26.90 20.97 3.87
C GLU A 206 -26.08 21.64 2.75
N ILE A 207 -26.27 22.95 2.61
CA ILE A 207 -25.62 23.80 1.61
C ILE A 207 -24.30 24.31 2.22
N SER A 208 -23.18 23.72 1.79
CA SER A 208 -21.82 24.20 2.07
C SER A 208 -20.96 24.04 0.81
N ALA A 209 -19.95 24.90 0.63
CA ALA A 209 -19.00 24.89 -0.50
C ALA A 209 -18.29 23.54 -0.73
N SER A 210 -18.37 22.61 0.23
CA SER A 210 -18.01 21.19 0.12
C SER A 210 -18.82 20.40 -0.94
N TRP A 211 -20.04 20.85 -1.28
CA TRP A 211 -20.96 20.12 -2.16
C TRP A 211 -20.46 20.00 -3.59
N LEU A 212 -19.93 21.08 -4.19
CA LEU A 212 -19.56 21.09 -5.61
C LEU A 212 -18.37 20.14 -5.88
N THR A 213 -17.29 20.24 -5.08
CA THR A 213 -16.12 19.38 -5.24
C THR A 213 -16.46 17.92 -4.94
N ARG A 214 -17.14 17.62 -3.83
CA ARG A 214 -17.51 16.25 -3.44
C ARG A 214 -18.42 15.57 -4.48
N THR A 215 -19.33 16.33 -5.08
CA THR A 215 -20.22 15.86 -6.16
C THR A 215 -19.46 15.63 -7.46
N ILE A 216 -18.51 16.50 -7.83
CA ILE A 216 -17.72 16.35 -9.06
C ILE A 216 -16.84 15.09 -9.02
N GLY A 217 -16.09 14.83 -7.95
CA GLY A 217 -15.14 13.70 -7.95
C GLY A 217 -15.78 12.32 -7.76
N SER A 218 -16.95 12.25 -7.12
CA SER A 218 -17.75 11.01 -7.07
C SER A 218 -18.47 10.75 -8.40
N SER A 219 -19.06 11.80 -9.01
CA SER A 219 -19.73 11.69 -10.31
C SER A 219 -18.75 11.36 -11.44
N LEU A 220 -17.53 11.92 -11.41
CA LEU A 220 -16.49 11.61 -12.40
C LEU A 220 -16.01 10.16 -12.29
N TYR A 221 -15.92 9.60 -11.08
CA TYR A 221 -15.60 8.19 -10.87
C TYR A 221 -16.72 7.27 -11.37
N ASP A 222 -17.98 7.63 -11.12
CA ASP A 222 -19.14 6.89 -11.63
C ASP A 222 -19.23 6.97 -13.15
N PHE A 223 -18.84 8.11 -13.75
CA PHE A 223 -18.66 8.24 -15.20
C PHE A 223 -17.53 7.34 -15.72
N TYR A 224 -16.40 7.28 -15.00
CA TYR A 224 -15.25 6.46 -15.38
C TYR A 224 -15.56 4.96 -15.35
N MET A 225 -16.05 4.44 -14.22
CA MET A 225 -16.30 3.00 -14.05
C MET A 225 -17.65 2.54 -14.55
N GLY A 226 -18.64 3.44 -14.65
CA GLY A 226 -20.02 3.09 -15.00
C GLY A 226 -20.88 2.76 -13.79
N ILE A 227 -22.17 3.07 -13.92
CA ILE A 227 -23.19 2.86 -12.87
C ILE A 227 -23.95 1.55 -13.10
N GLU A 228 -24.44 1.33 -14.32
CA GLU A 228 -25.14 0.09 -14.68
C GLU A 228 -24.14 -1.04 -14.97
N LEU A 229 -24.41 -2.24 -14.46
CA LEU A 229 -23.61 -3.41 -14.80
C LEU A 229 -23.72 -3.72 -16.30
N ASN A 230 -24.91 -4.00 -16.83
CA ASN A 230 -25.12 -4.33 -18.25
C ASN A 230 -26.24 -3.46 -18.85
N PRO A 231 -25.93 -2.23 -19.30
CA PRO A 231 -26.96 -1.35 -19.84
C PRO A 231 -27.42 -1.84 -21.22
N ARG A 232 -28.74 -1.95 -21.39
CA ARG A 232 -29.37 -2.42 -22.65
C ARG A 232 -30.30 -1.39 -23.27
N LEU A 233 -30.32 -1.35 -24.61
CA LEU A 233 -31.30 -0.60 -25.39
C LEU A 233 -32.43 -1.56 -25.81
N GLY A 234 -33.50 -1.58 -25.01
CA GLY A 234 -34.52 -2.65 -25.08
C GLY A 234 -33.97 -3.99 -24.58
N ASP A 235 -34.64 -5.09 -24.87
CA ASP A 235 -34.32 -6.38 -24.23
C ASP A 235 -33.08 -7.07 -24.81
N ASN A 236 -32.75 -6.77 -26.06
CA ASN A 236 -31.84 -7.57 -26.88
C ASN A 236 -30.57 -6.84 -27.34
N PHE A 237 -30.41 -5.56 -27.01
CA PHE A 237 -29.23 -4.78 -27.42
C PHE A 237 -28.35 -4.46 -26.21
N ASP A 238 -27.30 -5.25 -26.00
CA ASP A 238 -26.37 -5.10 -24.88
C ASP A 238 -25.19 -4.20 -25.26
N LEU A 239 -25.02 -3.07 -24.57
CA LEU A 239 -24.02 -2.07 -24.93
C LEU A 239 -22.58 -2.58 -24.73
N LYS A 240 -22.32 -3.45 -23.76
CA LYS A 240 -20.96 -3.98 -23.58
C LYS A 240 -20.55 -4.89 -24.71
N LEU A 241 -21.37 -5.91 -24.99
CA LEU A 241 -21.08 -6.88 -26.02
C LEU A 241 -21.03 -6.20 -27.39
N PHE A 242 -21.94 -5.26 -27.65
CA PHE A 242 -21.92 -4.43 -28.85
C PHE A 242 -20.59 -3.69 -28.97
N SER A 243 -20.24 -2.86 -27.98
CA SER A 243 -19.07 -1.97 -28.05
C SER A 243 -17.76 -2.72 -28.24
N ASN A 244 -17.54 -3.78 -27.46
CA ASN A 244 -16.31 -4.57 -27.55
C ASN A 244 -16.28 -5.40 -28.83
N GLY A 245 -17.35 -6.15 -29.10
CA GLY A 245 -17.38 -7.15 -30.15
C GLY A 245 -17.60 -6.60 -31.56
N ARG A 246 -18.20 -5.40 -31.73
CA ARG A 246 -18.54 -4.88 -33.06
C ARG A 246 -17.62 -3.74 -33.49
N PRO A 247 -17.82 -2.47 -33.08
CA PRO A 247 -17.02 -1.37 -33.58
C PRO A 247 -15.55 -1.44 -33.14
N GLY A 248 -15.22 -2.14 -32.04
CA GLY A 248 -13.84 -2.38 -31.61
C GLY A 248 -13.17 -3.53 -32.37
N MET A 249 -13.53 -4.77 -32.05
CA MET A 249 -12.83 -5.96 -32.57
C MET A 249 -12.91 -6.14 -34.10
N ILE A 250 -14.02 -5.78 -34.77
CA ILE A 250 -14.11 -5.91 -36.24
C ILE A 250 -13.28 -4.83 -36.92
N ALA A 251 -13.16 -3.64 -36.33
CA ALA A 251 -12.35 -2.57 -36.89
C ALA A 251 -10.86 -2.94 -36.94
N TRP A 252 -10.37 -3.73 -35.99
CA TRP A 252 -8.97 -4.19 -35.95
C TRP A 252 -8.53 -4.78 -37.30
N THR A 253 -9.20 -5.83 -37.78
CA THR A 253 -8.80 -6.48 -39.03
C THR A 253 -9.01 -5.59 -40.27
N LEU A 254 -10.02 -4.71 -40.25
CA LEU A 254 -10.24 -3.75 -41.34
C LEU A 254 -9.12 -2.70 -41.41
N ILE A 255 -8.62 -2.23 -40.26
CA ILE A 255 -7.52 -1.27 -40.19
C ILE A 255 -6.26 -1.89 -40.79
N ASP A 256 -5.93 -3.14 -40.45
CA ASP A 256 -4.74 -3.81 -40.98
C ASP A 256 -4.86 -4.06 -42.49
N ILE A 257 -6.02 -4.52 -42.97
CA ILE A 257 -6.28 -4.70 -44.41
C ILE A 257 -6.22 -3.36 -45.16
N SER A 258 -6.74 -2.29 -44.57
CA SER A 258 -6.70 -0.96 -45.20
C SER A 258 -5.28 -0.38 -45.23
N ASN A 259 -4.45 -0.62 -44.20
CA ASN A 259 -3.03 -0.29 -44.22
C ASN A 259 -2.28 -1.08 -45.31
N MET A 260 -2.61 -2.35 -45.50
CA MET A 260 -2.04 -3.17 -46.56
C MET A 260 -2.40 -2.64 -47.95
N ALA A 261 -3.67 -2.27 -48.17
CA ALA A 261 -4.11 -1.67 -49.42
C ALA A 261 -3.46 -0.29 -49.65
N TYR A 262 -3.34 0.53 -48.61
CA TYR A 262 -2.67 1.82 -48.68
C TYR A 262 -1.21 1.67 -49.08
N GLN A 263 -0.47 0.74 -48.44
CA GLN A 263 0.91 0.46 -48.79
C GLN A 263 1.04 0.04 -50.26
N TYR A 264 0.15 -0.83 -50.75
CA TYR A 264 0.11 -1.22 -52.15
C TYR A 264 -0.17 -0.02 -53.08
N GLN A 265 -1.13 0.84 -52.75
CA GLN A 265 -1.44 2.03 -53.55
C GLN A 265 -0.26 3.02 -53.62
N THR A 266 0.44 3.23 -52.50
CA THR A 266 1.53 4.21 -52.41
C THR A 266 2.87 3.69 -52.92
N GLN A 267 3.17 2.40 -52.72
CA GLN A 267 4.49 1.80 -52.95
C GLN A 267 4.48 0.73 -54.06
N GLN A 268 3.30 0.38 -54.59
CA GLN A 268 3.11 -0.69 -55.58
C GLN A 268 3.60 -2.09 -55.13
N ARG A 269 3.83 -2.26 -53.82
CA ARG A 269 4.24 -3.52 -53.18
C ARG A 269 3.74 -3.57 -51.75
N VAL A 270 3.54 -4.77 -51.23
CA VAL A 270 3.21 -5.01 -49.83
C VAL A 270 4.37 -5.74 -49.15
N GLU A 271 4.78 -5.22 -48.00
CA GLU A 271 5.84 -5.79 -47.19
C GLU A 271 5.40 -7.12 -46.53
N PRO A 272 6.22 -8.18 -46.58
CA PRO A 272 5.92 -9.46 -45.93
C PRO A 272 5.58 -9.33 -44.44
N SER A 273 6.21 -8.39 -43.74
CA SER A 273 5.94 -8.11 -42.32
C SER A 273 4.48 -7.76 -42.07
N LEU A 274 3.88 -6.91 -42.93
CA LEU A 274 2.50 -6.48 -42.78
C LEU A 274 1.51 -7.60 -43.11
N ILE A 275 1.83 -8.45 -44.09
CA ILE A 275 1.01 -9.63 -44.45
C ILE A 275 0.99 -10.61 -43.28
N LEU A 276 2.16 -10.99 -42.76
CA LEU A 276 2.28 -11.95 -41.65
C LEU A 276 1.63 -11.42 -40.37
N LEU A 277 1.79 -10.13 -40.08
CA LEU A 277 1.11 -9.47 -38.97
C LEU A 277 -0.41 -9.53 -39.11
N THR A 278 -0.93 -9.16 -40.28
CA THR A 278 -2.39 -9.16 -40.56
C THR A 278 -2.97 -10.56 -40.44
N ILE A 279 -2.25 -11.59 -40.90
CA ILE A 279 -2.66 -12.99 -40.73
C ILE A 279 -2.71 -13.35 -39.24
N LEU A 280 -1.66 -13.02 -38.48
CA LEU A 280 -1.55 -13.39 -37.06
C LEU A 280 -2.63 -12.69 -36.20
N GLN A 281 -2.84 -11.40 -36.40
CA GLN A 281 -3.89 -10.63 -35.70
C GLN A 281 -5.30 -11.05 -36.17
N GLY A 282 -5.47 -11.30 -37.48
CA GLY A 282 -6.71 -11.81 -38.05
C GLY A 282 -7.11 -13.18 -37.48
N LEU A 283 -6.15 -14.10 -37.30
CA LEU A 283 -6.39 -15.38 -36.64
C LEU A 283 -6.95 -15.19 -35.22
N TYR A 284 -6.39 -14.26 -34.45
CA TYR A 284 -6.86 -13.97 -33.09
C TYR A 284 -8.29 -13.39 -33.07
N VAL A 285 -8.59 -12.43 -33.96
CA VAL A 285 -9.92 -11.81 -34.05
C VAL A 285 -10.97 -12.81 -34.53
N LEU A 286 -10.66 -13.63 -35.52
CA LEU A 286 -11.56 -14.69 -35.99
C LEU A 286 -11.82 -15.73 -34.89
N ASP A 287 -10.76 -16.12 -34.18
CA ASP A 287 -10.84 -17.04 -33.05
C ASP A 287 -11.77 -16.53 -31.93
N PHE A 288 -11.75 -15.22 -31.66
CA PHE A 288 -12.70 -14.54 -30.79
C PHE A 288 -14.15 -14.69 -31.28
N PHE A 289 -14.43 -14.42 -32.55
CA PHE A 289 -15.81 -14.50 -33.08
C PHE A 289 -16.34 -15.93 -33.23
N VAL A 290 -15.48 -16.90 -33.56
CA VAL A 290 -15.85 -18.32 -33.57
C VAL A 290 -16.25 -18.78 -32.16
N ASN A 291 -15.66 -18.18 -31.13
CA ASN A 291 -15.87 -18.56 -29.72
C ASN A 291 -16.53 -17.43 -28.91
N GLU A 292 -17.34 -16.60 -29.57
CA GLU A 292 -17.92 -15.37 -28.99
C GLU A 292 -18.68 -15.67 -27.68
N SER A 293 -19.29 -16.85 -27.57
CA SER A 293 -20.05 -17.27 -26.39
C SER A 293 -19.21 -17.39 -25.12
N TRP A 294 -17.91 -17.70 -25.24
CA TRP A 294 -16.99 -17.74 -24.11
C TRP A 294 -16.77 -16.35 -23.51
N TYR A 295 -16.86 -15.29 -24.33
CA TYR A 295 -16.65 -13.92 -23.88
C TYR A 295 -17.68 -13.48 -22.83
N LEU A 296 -18.90 -14.04 -22.85
CA LEU A 296 -19.94 -13.78 -21.86
C LEU A 296 -19.56 -14.17 -20.42
N ARG A 297 -18.51 -14.98 -20.25
CA ARG A 297 -18.01 -15.45 -18.95
C ARG A 297 -16.76 -14.70 -18.48
N THR A 298 -16.31 -13.71 -19.26
CA THR A 298 -15.16 -12.89 -18.93
C THR A 298 -15.51 -11.83 -17.90
N ILE A 299 -14.47 -11.23 -17.32
CA ILE A 299 -14.60 -10.24 -16.25
C ILE A 299 -15.34 -8.96 -16.71
N ASP A 300 -15.12 -8.56 -17.97
CA ASP A 300 -15.70 -7.35 -18.57
C ASP A 300 -17.23 -7.42 -18.64
N ILE A 301 -17.78 -8.58 -19.03
CA ILE A 301 -19.23 -8.79 -19.11
C ILE A 301 -19.81 -9.10 -17.73
N ALA A 302 -19.19 -10.00 -16.97
CA ALA A 302 -19.79 -10.54 -15.76
C ALA A 302 -19.65 -9.64 -14.52
N HIS A 303 -18.66 -8.73 -14.47
CA HIS A 303 -18.32 -8.01 -13.23
C HIS A 303 -18.05 -6.52 -13.39
N ASP A 304 -17.39 -6.09 -14.45
CA ASP A 304 -17.03 -4.67 -14.61
C ASP A 304 -18.26 -3.87 -15.06
N HIS A 305 -18.52 -2.70 -14.50
CA HIS A 305 -19.65 -1.86 -14.92
C HIS A 305 -19.35 -1.15 -16.24
N TYR A 306 -20.38 -0.73 -16.97
CA TYR A 306 -20.19 -0.06 -18.26
C TYR A 306 -20.17 1.46 -18.09
N GLY A 307 -18.98 2.03 -18.18
CA GLY A 307 -18.72 3.47 -18.20
C GLY A 307 -17.57 3.80 -19.15
N PHE A 308 -16.94 4.97 -18.97
CA PHE A 308 -15.86 5.46 -19.85
C PHE A 308 -14.73 4.44 -20.04
N TYR A 309 -14.31 3.76 -18.98
CA TYR A 309 -13.25 2.75 -19.03
C TYR A 309 -13.48 1.70 -20.13
N LEU A 310 -14.68 1.10 -20.18
CA LEU A 310 -15.02 0.10 -21.20
C LEU A 310 -15.43 0.75 -22.52
N ALA A 311 -16.25 1.80 -22.47
CA ALA A 311 -16.76 2.46 -23.67
C ALA A 311 -15.64 3.09 -24.52
N TRP A 312 -14.85 3.99 -23.94
CA TRP A 312 -13.72 4.61 -24.66
C TRP A 312 -12.63 3.59 -25.00
N GLY A 313 -12.42 2.60 -24.12
CA GLY A 313 -11.52 1.48 -24.36
C GLY A 313 -11.84 0.72 -25.65
N CYS A 314 -13.12 0.41 -25.89
CA CYS A 314 -13.52 -0.33 -27.09
C CYS A 314 -13.58 0.53 -28.37
N PHE A 315 -14.01 1.79 -28.25
CA PHE A 315 -14.21 2.66 -29.42
C PHE A 315 -12.94 3.35 -29.92
N CYS A 316 -12.01 3.66 -29.03
CA CYS A 316 -10.80 4.41 -29.38
C CYS A 316 -9.54 3.59 -29.07
N PHE A 317 -9.35 3.18 -27.83
CA PHE A 317 -8.08 2.57 -27.41
C PHE A 317 -7.74 1.29 -28.17
N LEU A 318 -8.70 0.37 -28.34
CA LEU A 318 -8.48 -0.87 -29.05
C LEU A 318 -8.13 -0.60 -30.53
N PRO A 319 -8.96 0.13 -31.32
CA PRO A 319 -8.63 0.44 -32.71
C PRO A 319 -7.32 1.21 -32.90
N THR A 320 -6.89 2.06 -31.95
CA THR A 320 -5.66 2.87 -32.11
C THR A 320 -4.41 2.17 -31.59
N THR A 321 -4.52 1.39 -30.51
CA THR A 321 -3.35 0.82 -29.82
C THR A 321 -3.02 -0.60 -30.30
N TYR A 322 -4.02 -1.42 -30.61
CA TYR A 322 -3.80 -2.82 -31.00
C TYR A 322 -3.32 -2.95 -32.45
N THR A 323 -3.54 -1.90 -33.26
CA THR A 323 -3.17 -1.84 -34.68
C THR A 323 -1.93 -0.97 -34.92
N ILE A 324 -1.22 -0.51 -33.88
CA ILE A 324 -0.04 0.38 -34.03
C ILE A 324 0.99 -0.22 -35.00
N GLN A 325 1.17 -1.54 -34.97
CA GLN A 325 2.10 -2.25 -35.84
C GLN A 325 1.68 -2.15 -37.30
N GLY A 326 0.39 -2.32 -37.59
CA GLY A 326 -0.18 -2.19 -38.93
C GLY A 326 -0.12 -0.75 -39.43
N GLN A 327 -0.43 0.22 -38.56
CA GLN A 327 -0.29 1.65 -38.85
C GLN A 327 1.16 2.04 -39.15
N TYR A 328 2.11 1.59 -38.32
CA TYR A 328 3.53 1.88 -38.49
C TYR A 328 4.06 1.31 -39.80
N LEU A 329 3.77 0.04 -40.12
CA LEU A 329 4.20 -0.57 -41.38
C LEU A 329 3.51 0.04 -42.61
N GLY A 330 2.27 0.52 -42.46
CA GLY A 330 1.56 1.25 -43.50
C GLY A 330 2.24 2.57 -43.87
N LEU A 331 2.73 3.32 -42.87
CA LEU A 331 3.44 4.59 -43.05
C LEU A 331 4.93 4.42 -43.37
N TYR A 332 5.58 3.45 -42.74
CA TYR A 332 7.01 3.16 -42.81
C TYR A 332 7.25 1.71 -43.27
N PRO A 333 7.18 1.46 -44.60
CA PRO A 333 7.37 0.13 -45.16
C PRO A 333 8.78 -0.39 -44.87
N GLN A 334 8.87 -1.43 -44.05
CA GLN A 334 10.11 -2.14 -43.78
C GLN A 334 9.84 -3.63 -43.54
N SER A 335 10.81 -4.45 -43.90
CA SER A 335 10.81 -5.87 -43.54
C SER A 335 12.20 -6.35 -43.13
N PRO A 336 12.32 -7.02 -41.98
CA PRO A 336 13.52 -7.77 -41.62
C PRO A 336 13.82 -8.92 -42.60
N SER A 337 14.91 -9.63 -42.33
CA SER A 337 15.25 -10.84 -43.07
C SER A 337 14.14 -11.91 -42.98
N THR A 338 13.99 -12.71 -44.04
CA THR A 338 12.99 -13.79 -44.10
C THR A 338 13.11 -14.76 -42.93
N THR A 339 14.34 -15.07 -42.49
CA THR A 339 14.59 -15.92 -41.33
C THR A 339 14.04 -15.32 -40.04
N TYR A 340 14.25 -14.01 -39.84
CA TYR A 340 13.72 -13.30 -38.68
C TYR A 340 12.19 -13.35 -38.66
N LEU A 341 11.55 -13.03 -39.80
CA LEU A 341 10.10 -13.08 -39.95
C LEU A 341 9.54 -14.48 -39.71
N ALA A 342 10.18 -15.52 -40.25
CA ALA A 342 9.76 -16.91 -40.06
C ALA A 342 9.80 -17.31 -38.57
N VAL A 343 10.86 -16.93 -37.85
CA VAL A 343 11.02 -17.24 -36.41
C VAL A 343 9.92 -16.57 -35.59
N PHE A 344 9.70 -15.26 -35.75
CA PHE A 344 8.70 -14.55 -34.94
C PHE A 344 7.27 -14.88 -35.35
N PHE A 345 7.01 -15.15 -36.62
CA PHE A 345 5.70 -15.64 -37.06
C PHE A 345 5.39 -17.03 -36.48
N ALA A 346 6.35 -17.96 -36.54
CA ALA A 346 6.20 -19.28 -35.93
C ALA A 346 6.03 -19.20 -34.41
N THR A 347 6.76 -18.28 -33.75
CA THR A 347 6.63 -18.02 -32.31
C THR A 347 5.25 -17.46 -31.97
N GLY A 348 4.71 -16.53 -32.77
CA GLY A 348 3.36 -16.01 -32.63
C GLY A 348 2.29 -17.09 -32.78
N LEU A 349 2.42 -17.97 -33.79
CA LEU A 349 1.54 -19.12 -33.97
C LEU A 349 1.62 -20.10 -32.79
N ALA A 350 2.81 -20.33 -32.23
CA ALA A 350 2.97 -21.14 -31.03
C ALA A 350 2.29 -20.50 -29.81
N GLY A 351 2.40 -19.18 -29.66
CA GLY A 351 1.70 -18.41 -28.63
C GLY A 351 0.17 -18.54 -28.74
N TYR A 352 -0.37 -18.37 -29.95
CA TYR A 352 -1.79 -18.60 -30.25
C TYR A 352 -2.22 -20.04 -29.93
N ALA A 353 -1.46 -21.04 -30.39
CA ALA A 353 -1.75 -22.44 -30.15
C ALA A 353 -1.78 -22.76 -28.65
N LEU A 354 -0.86 -22.19 -27.87
CA LEU A 354 -0.81 -22.34 -26.42
C LEU A 354 -2.03 -21.68 -25.73
N PHE A 355 -2.36 -20.44 -26.10
CA PHE A 355 -3.54 -19.73 -25.62
C PHE A 355 -4.83 -20.54 -25.85
N ARG A 356 -5.02 -21.00 -27.09
CA ARG A 356 -6.20 -21.76 -27.53
C ARG A 356 -6.25 -23.14 -26.89
N SER A 357 -5.13 -23.85 -26.83
CA SER A 357 -5.03 -25.17 -26.21
C SER A 357 -5.36 -25.13 -24.72
N ALA A 358 -4.81 -24.14 -23.98
CA ALA A 358 -5.11 -23.97 -22.56
C ALA A 358 -6.61 -23.71 -22.30
N ASN A 359 -7.24 -22.82 -23.07
CA ASN A 359 -8.66 -22.55 -22.92
C ASN A 359 -9.55 -23.75 -23.31
N SER A 360 -9.19 -24.48 -24.37
CA SER A 360 -9.90 -25.69 -24.80
C SER A 360 -9.85 -26.80 -23.74
N GLN A 361 -8.69 -27.02 -23.09
CA GLN A 361 -8.57 -27.99 -21.99
C GLN A 361 -9.52 -27.67 -20.84
N LYS A 362 -9.58 -26.40 -20.42
CA LYS A 362 -10.47 -25.93 -19.35
C LYS A 362 -11.94 -26.16 -19.71
N ASP A 363 -12.33 -25.82 -20.93
CA ASP A 363 -13.72 -25.98 -21.37
C ASP A 363 -14.12 -27.46 -21.50
N ARG A 364 -13.24 -28.30 -22.07
CA ARG A 364 -13.45 -29.75 -22.17
C ARG A 364 -13.65 -30.41 -20.81
N VAL A 365 -12.83 -30.07 -19.82
CA VAL A 365 -12.95 -30.60 -18.44
C VAL A 365 -14.26 -30.17 -17.80
N ARG A 366 -14.68 -28.91 -17.99
CA ARG A 366 -15.95 -28.40 -17.44
C ARG A 366 -17.16 -29.07 -18.10
N ARG A 367 -17.15 -29.27 -19.42
CA ARG A 367 -18.26 -29.93 -20.14
C ARG A 367 -18.36 -31.43 -19.83
N SER A 368 -17.22 -32.09 -19.66
CA SER A 368 -17.16 -33.53 -19.32
C SER A 368 -17.27 -33.80 -17.81
N ASN A 369 -17.42 -32.75 -16.99
CA ASN A 369 -17.41 -32.83 -15.53
C ASN A 369 -16.22 -33.65 -14.99
N GLY A 370 -15.03 -33.42 -15.56
CA GLY A 370 -13.78 -34.11 -15.20
C GLY A 370 -13.55 -35.46 -15.90
N ARG A 371 -14.52 -36.01 -16.63
CA ARG A 371 -14.40 -37.28 -17.36
C ARG A 371 -13.78 -37.10 -18.74
N CYS A 372 -12.55 -36.62 -18.80
CA CYS A 372 -11.80 -36.56 -20.06
C CYS A 372 -10.30 -36.81 -19.87
N LEU A 373 -9.62 -37.12 -20.97
CA LEU A 373 -8.17 -37.25 -21.01
C LEU A 373 -7.52 -35.90 -21.35
N ILE A 374 -6.51 -35.50 -20.60
CA ILE A 374 -5.62 -34.37 -20.88
C ILE A 374 -4.22 -34.93 -21.14
N TRP A 375 -3.68 -34.70 -22.34
CA TRP A 375 -2.39 -35.25 -22.78
C TRP A 375 -2.26 -36.77 -22.57
N GLY A 376 -3.32 -37.51 -22.90
CA GLY A 376 -3.37 -38.97 -22.79
C GLY A 376 -3.60 -39.53 -21.39
N GLN A 377 -3.62 -38.69 -20.35
CA GLN A 377 -3.86 -39.10 -18.96
C GLN A 377 -5.22 -38.60 -18.45
N PRO A 378 -5.87 -39.28 -17.48
CA PRO A 378 -7.09 -38.78 -16.84
C PRO A 378 -6.88 -37.38 -16.26
N ALA A 379 -7.85 -36.48 -16.46
CA ALA A 379 -7.78 -35.12 -15.94
C ALA A 379 -7.68 -35.12 -14.40
N SER A 380 -6.62 -34.52 -13.86
CA SER A 380 -6.48 -34.27 -12.42
C SER A 380 -7.14 -32.94 -12.08
N TYR A 381 -8.03 -32.92 -11.08
CA TYR A 381 -8.73 -31.71 -10.67
C TYR A 381 -9.06 -31.72 -9.17
N ILE A 382 -9.32 -30.53 -8.62
CA ILE A 382 -9.82 -30.32 -7.26
C ILE A 382 -11.26 -29.83 -7.35
N ALA A 383 -12.17 -30.42 -6.56
CA ALA A 383 -13.56 -29.97 -6.47
C ALA A 383 -13.68 -28.85 -5.42
N GLY A 384 -13.94 -27.62 -5.87
CA GLY A 384 -14.19 -26.48 -4.99
C GLY A 384 -15.69 -26.19 -4.86
N SER A 385 -16.21 -26.24 -3.64
CA SER A 385 -17.57 -25.80 -3.30
C SER A 385 -17.61 -24.31 -3.01
N TYR A 386 -18.60 -23.59 -3.53
CA TYR A 386 -18.85 -22.19 -3.22
C TYR A 386 -20.35 -21.92 -3.09
N THR A 387 -20.72 -20.99 -2.20
CA THR A 387 -22.11 -20.59 -1.98
C THR A 387 -22.41 -19.30 -2.75
N THR A 388 -23.49 -19.27 -3.53
CA THR A 388 -23.96 -18.06 -4.22
C THR A 388 -24.78 -17.15 -3.29
N SER A 389 -25.01 -15.91 -3.71
CA SER A 389 -25.86 -14.92 -3.00
C SER A 389 -27.24 -15.45 -2.63
N ASP A 390 -27.74 -16.42 -3.40
CA ASP A 390 -29.05 -17.05 -3.22
C ASP A 390 -29.04 -18.18 -2.18
N GLY A 391 -27.92 -18.38 -1.48
CA GLY A 391 -27.73 -19.43 -0.47
C GLY A 391 -27.52 -20.84 -1.05
N LYS A 392 -27.47 -21.01 -2.37
CA LYS A 392 -27.27 -22.31 -3.02
C LYS A 392 -25.79 -22.68 -3.06
N GLN A 393 -25.46 -23.91 -2.66
CA GLN A 393 -24.11 -24.46 -2.87
C GLN A 393 -23.92 -24.92 -4.31
N HIS A 394 -22.83 -24.49 -4.92
CA HIS A 394 -22.39 -24.92 -6.24
C HIS A 394 -21.00 -25.54 -6.14
N THR A 395 -20.75 -26.59 -6.93
CA THR A 395 -19.43 -27.23 -7.03
C THR A 395 -18.81 -26.90 -8.38
N SER A 396 -17.54 -26.51 -8.39
CA SER A 396 -16.76 -26.25 -9.60
C SER A 396 -15.43 -27.01 -9.57
N LEU A 397 -14.94 -27.41 -10.74
CA LEU A 397 -13.70 -28.15 -10.88
C LEU A 397 -12.52 -27.21 -11.20
N LEU A 398 -11.42 -27.35 -10.45
CA LEU A 398 -10.15 -26.68 -10.64
C LEU A 398 -9.15 -27.65 -11.29
N LEU A 399 -8.83 -27.44 -12.56
CA LEU A 399 -8.00 -28.35 -13.36
C LEU A 399 -6.52 -28.23 -12.96
N CYS A 400 -5.92 -29.34 -12.52
CA CYS A 400 -4.53 -29.44 -12.05
C CYS A 400 -3.60 -30.18 -13.04
N SER A 401 -4.07 -30.51 -14.24
CA SER A 401 -3.31 -31.23 -15.27
C SER A 401 -3.27 -30.48 -16.60
N GLY A 402 -2.32 -30.82 -17.47
CA GLY A 402 -2.11 -30.11 -18.74
C GLY A 402 -1.51 -28.72 -18.51
N TRP A 403 -1.94 -27.74 -19.31
CA TRP A 403 -1.44 -26.37 -19.19
C TRP A 403 -1.74 -25.73 -17.84
N TRP A 404 -2.89 -26.04 -17.24
CA TRP A 404 -3.30 -25.54 -15.93
C TRP A 404 -2.57 -26.22 -14.77
N GLY A 405 -1.95 -27.38 -15.02
CA GLY A 405 -1.00 -28.00 -14.09
C GLY A 405 0.42 -27.46 -14.22
N TRP A 406 0.79 -26.92 -15.39
CA TRP A 406 2.09 -26.29 -15.63
C TRP A 406 2.17 -24.90 -15.01
N SER A 407 1.11 -24.11 -15.17
CA SER A 407 0.99 -22.74 -14.66
C SER A 407 -0.47 -22.36 -14.52
N ARG A 408 -0.80 -21.59 -13.47
CA ARG A 408 -2.19 -21.19 -13.19
C ARG A 408 -2.79 -20.32 -14.30
N HIS A 409 -1.96 -19.60 -15.05
CA HIS A 409 -2.38 -18.80 -16.20
C HIS A 409 -1.51 -19.02 -17.45
N ALA A 410 -1.31 -20.28 -17.83
CA ALA A 410 -0.63 -20.61 -19.09
C ALA A 410 -1.28 -19.93 -20.31
N ASN A 411 -2.61 -19.78 -20.32
CA ASN A 411 -3.31 -19.06 -21.38
C ASN A 411 -2.82 -17.60 -21.52
N TYR A 412 -2.50 -16.91 -20.42
CA TYR A 412 -1.97 -15.54 -20.49
C TYR A 412 -0.54 -15.50 -21.05
N VAL A 413 0.27 -16.53 -20.79
CA VAL A 413 1.60 -16.65 -21.43
C VAL A 413 1.47 -16.75 -22.94
N GLY A 414 0.51 -17.53 -23.44
CA GLY A 414 0.27 -17.65 -24.89
C GLY A 414 -0.13 -16.32 -25.53
N ASP A 415 -0.97 -15.55 -24.83
CA ASP A 415 -1.43 -14.22 -25.24
C ASP A 415 -0.28 -13.19 -25.26
N LEU A 416 0.64 -13.27 -24.28
CA LEU A 416 1.86 -12.45 -24.25
C LEU A 416 2.82 -12.81 -25.38
N VAL A 417 3.10 -14.10 -25.57
CA VAL A 417 3.99 -14.57 -26.66
C VAL A 417 3.46 -14.12 -28.01
N LEU A 418 2.14 -14.24 -28.23
CA LEU A 418 1.48 -13.71 -29.43
C LEU A 418 1.69 -12.20 -29.56
N SER A 419 1.45 -11.44 -28.49
CA SER A 419 1.53 -9.98 -28.51
C SER A 419 2.94 -9.45 -28.79
N TYR A 420 3.95 -10.01 -28.12
CA TYR A 420 5.36 -9.69 -28.37
C TYR A 420 5.81 -10.09 -29.77
N SER A 421 5.32 -11.22 -30.28
CA SER A 421 5.62 -11.66 -31.65
C SER A 421 5.01 -10.72 -32.70
N SER A 422 3.77 -10.24 -32.50
CA SER A 422 3.16 -9.23 -33.37
C SER A 422 3.97 -7.93 -33.42
N CYS A 423 4.50 -7.46 -32.28
CA CYS A 423 5.41 -6.31 -32.25
C CYS A 423 6.74 -6.60 -32.96
N ALA A 424 7.34 -7.77 -32.70
CA ALA A 424 8.62 -8.16 -33.26
C ALA A 424 8.56 -8.27 -34.80
N LEU A 425 7.44 -8.73 -35.37
CA LEU A 425 7.27 -8.82 -36.83
C LEU A 425 7.49 -7.50 -37.57
N VAL A 426 7.36 -6.35 -36.91
CA VAL A 426 7.64 -5.03 -37.50
C VAL A 426 9.14 -4.81 -37.73
N GLY A 427 10.01 -5.43 -36.94
CA GLY A 427 11.47 -5.26 -37.05
C GLY A 427 12.02 -3.93 -36.52
N SER A 428 11.21 -3.16 -35.79
CA SER A 428 11.56 -1.83 -35.31
C SER A 428 12.03 -1.83 -33.85
N SER A 429 13.03 -1.00 -33.55
CA SER A 429 13.45 -0.68 -32.18
C SER A 429 12.67 0.50 -31.57
N HIS A 430 11.81 1.17 -32.34
CA HIS A 430 11.02 2.30 -31.85
C HIS A 430 10.01 1.86 -30.79
N ALA A 431 10.05 2.52 -29.62
CA ALA A 431 9.23 2.17 -28.47
C ALA A 431 7.71 2.18 -28.75
N VAL A 432 7.24 2.99 -29.71
CA VAL A 432 5.81 3.07 -30.07
C VAL A 432 5.24 1.72 -30.48
N VAL A 433 6.01 0.92 -31.23
CA VAL A 433 5.60 -0.40 -31.72
C VAL A 433 5.39 -1.39 -30.57
N TRP A 434 6.15 -1.22 -29.49
CA TRP A 434 6.14 -2.10 -28.33
C TRP A 434 5.10 -1.71 -27.27
N ILE A 435 4.38 -0.59 -27.45
CA ILE A 435 3.31 -0.15 -26.52
C ILE A 435 2.26 -1.24 -26.34
N TYR A 436 1.86 -1.91 -27.43
CA TYR A 436 0.87 -2.98 -27.37
C TYR A 436 1.33 -4.13 -26.45
N ALA A 437 2.55 -4.64 -26.62
CA ALA A 437 3.09 -5.72 -25.80
C ALA A 437 3.27 -5.29 -24.32
N ALA A 438 3.74 -4.06 -24.10
CA ALA A 438 3.86 -3.50 -22.75
C ALA A 438 2.50 -3.37 -22.06
N TRP A 439 1.50 -2.87 -22.78
CA TRP A 439 0.12 -2.79 -22.32
C TRP A 439 -0.45 -4.17 -21.99
N MET A 440 -0.29 -5.15 -22.90
CA MET A 440 -0.77 -6.51 -22.69
C MET A 440 -0.12 -7.17 -21.46
N THR A 441 1.16 -6.90 -21.21
CA THR A 441 1.86 -7.34 -19.99
C THR A 441 1.22 -6.76 -18.74
N MET A 442 1.04 -5.44 -18.69
CA MET A 442 0.41 -4.77 -17.56
C MET A 442 -1.02 -5.26 -17.33
N LEU A 443 -1.81 -5.38 -18.41
CA LEU A 443 -3.19 -5.85 -18.37
C LEU A 443 -3.28 -7.27 -17.80
N LEU A 444 -2.46 -8.19 -18.30
CA LEU A 444 -2.52 -9.60 -17.90
C LEU A 444 -1.97 -9.84 -16.50
N VAL A 445 -0.94 -9.10 -16.07
CA VAL A 445 -0.45 -9.12 -14.68
C VAL A 445 -1.53 -8.62 -13.73
N HIS A 446 -2.13 -7.46 -14.01
CA HIS A 446 -3.21 -6.92 -13.19
C HIS A 446 -4.44 -7.86 -13.17
N ARG A 447 -4.78 -8.45 -14.32
CA ARG A 447 -5.88 -9.42 -14.44
C ARG A 447 -5.61 -10.70 -13.65
N CYS A 448 -4.38 -11.20 -13.67
CA CYS A 448 -3.96 -12.35 -12.85
C CYS A 448 -4.14 -12.04 -11.36
N MET A 449 -3.68 -10.89 -10.87
CA MET A 449 -3.83 -10.51 -9.46
C MET A 449 -5.30 -10.44 -9.04
N ARG A 450 -6.17 -9.88 -9.89
CA ARG A 450 -7.63 -9.82 -9.65
C ARG A 450 -8.26 -11.21 -9.62
N ASP A 451 -7.90 -12.07 -10.56
CA ASP A 451 -8.48 -13.42 -10.68
C ASP A 451 -8.03 -14.33 -9.52
N GLU A 452 -6.76 -14.24 -9.12
CA GLU A 452 -6.19 -14.92 -7.95
C GLU A 452 -6.92 -14.55 -6.66
N LYS A 453 -7.09 -13.25 -6.40
CA LYS A 453 -7.82 -12.77 -5.22
C LYS A 453 -9.26 -13.30 -5.24
N ARG A 454 -9.91 -13.24 -6.39
CA ARG A 454 -11.29 -13.72 -6.53
C ARG A 454 -11.41 -15.23 -6.34
N CYS A 455 -10.47 -16.01 -6.87
CA CYS A 455 -10.47 -17.46 -6.70
C CYS A 455 -10.19 -17.84 -5.25
N ALA A 456 -9.33 -17.09 -4.55
CA ALA A 456 -9.14 -17.24 -3.11
C ALA A 456 -10.42 -16.94 -2.33
N ASP A 457 -11.08 -15.82 -2.60
CA ASP A 457 -12.35 -15.43 -1.95
C ASP A 457 -13.48 -16.43 -2.26
N LYS A 458 -13.51 -17.01 -3.47
CA LYS A 458 -14.57 -17.92 -3.93
C LYS A 458 -14.38 -19.37 -3.47
N TYR A 459 -13.17 -19.91 -3.55
CA TYR A 459 -12.91 -21.34 -3.32
C TYR A 459 -12.17 -21.63 -2.00
N GLY A 460 -11.66 -20.60 -1.30
CA GLY A 460 -11.04 -20.74 0.02
C GLY A 460 -9.95 -21.81 0.07
N ALA A 461 -10.14 -22.81 0.93
CA ALA A 461 -9.17 -23.90 1.13
C ALA A 461 -8.84 -24.68 -0.16
N ALA A 462 -9.83 -24.90 -1.05
CA ALA A 462 -9.59 -25.59 -2.33
C ALA A 462 -8.69 -24.77 -3.26
N TRP A 463 -8.70 -23.43 -3.16
CA TRP A 463 -7.75 -22.59 -3.88
C TRP A 463 -6.34 -22.68 -3.30
N ALA A 464 -6.22 -22.72 -1.97
CA ALA A 464 -4.92 -22.88 -1.31
C ALA A 464 -4.27 -24.22 -1.70
N GLU A 465 -5.05 -25.31 -1.75
CA GLU A 465 -4.58 -26.61 -2.24
C GLU A 465 -4.14 -26.53 -3.72
N TYR A 466 -4.94 -25.87 -4.57
CA TYR A 466 -4.60 -25.67 -5.97
C TYR A 466 -3.29 -24.90 -6.15
N CYS A 467 -3.09 -23.82 -5.40
CA CYS A 467 -1.85 -23.04 -5.39
C CYS A 467 -0.65 -23.86 -4.87
N GLY A 468 -0.86 -24.78 -3.93
CA GLY A 468 0.17 -25.73 -3.50
C GLY A 468 0.60 -26.70 -4.60
N ARG A 469 -0.36 -27.20 -5.40
CA ARG A 469 -0.06 -28.11 -6.53
C ARG A 469 0.55 -27.39 -7.73
N VAL A 470 0.10 -26.16 -8.01
CA VAL A 470 0.52 -25.37 -9.16
C VAL A 470 1.03 -24.02 -8.66
N PRO A 471 2.29 -23.91 -8.20
CA PRO A 471 2.78 -22.70 -7.54
C PRO A 471 3.01 -21.52 -8.49
N TRP A 472 3.23 -21.78 -9.78
CA TRP A 472 3.60 -20.77 -10.78
C TRP A 472 2.38 -20.07 -11.39
N ARG A 473 2.41 -18.73 -11.46
CA ARG A 473 1.35 -17.90 -12.07
C ARG A 473 1.45 -17.82 -13.60
N PHE A 474 2.64 -17.57 -14.12
CA PHE A 474 2.91 -17.39 -15.56
C PHE A 474 3.92 -18.41 -16.06
N VAL A 475 5.20 -18.28 -15.71
CA VAL A 475 6.30 -19.13 -16.20
C VAL A 475 6.88 -19.97 -15.07
N ARG A 476 7.19 -21.24 -15.37
CA ARG A 476 7.87 -22.17 -14.46
C ARG A 476 9.36 -21.82 -14.38
N GLY A 477 9.85 -21.50 -13.19
CA GLY A 477 11.30 -21.37 -12.94
C GLY A 477 11.99 -22.74 -12.86
N ASN A 478 13.32 -22.76 -12.99
CA ASN A 478 14.11 -23.94 -12.65
C ASN A 478 13.85 -24.31 -11.18
N PRO A 479 13.73 -25.61 -10.85
CA PRO A 479 13.70 -26.01 -9.46
C PRO A 479 15.02 -25.56 -8.83
N SER A 480 14.96 -24.64 -7.87
CA SER A 480 16.02 -24.50 -6.88
C SER A 480 16.25 -25.87 -6.23
N PRO A 481 17.50 -26.26 -5.95
CA PRO A 481 17.78 -27.55 -5.32
C PRO A 481 16.98 -27.65 -4.03
N SER A 482 16.03 -28.59 -4.00
CA SER A 482 15.17 -28.83 -2.86
C SER A 482 16.03 -29.19 -1.66
N ILE A 483 15.96 -28.35 -0.62
CA ILE A 483 16.36 -28.68 0.74
C ILE A 483 15.66 -29.99 1.13
N GLY A 484 16.44 -30.94 1.63
CA GLY A 484 16.08 -32.36 1.72
C GLY A 484 14.76 -32.65 2.44
N ALA A 485 13.96 -33.51 1.83
CA ALA A 485 12.92 -34.25 2.54
C ALA A 485 13.59 -35.33 3.42
N PRO A 486 13.24 -35.45 4.71
CA PRO A 486 13.66 -36.58 5.52
C PRO A 486 13.00 -37.85 4.99
N ALA A 487 13.80 -38.90 4.77
CA ALA A 487 13.31 -40.23 4.50
C ALA A 487 12.62 -40.78 5.76
N THR A 488 11.28 -40.76 5.78
CA THR A 488 10.50 -41.56 6.73
C THR A 488 9.97 -42.79 6.01
N GLY A 489 10.60 -43.94 6.30
CA GLY A 489 10.17 -45.25 5.80
C GLY A 489 8.78 -45.65 6.33
N PRO A 490 8.05 -46.52 5.62
CA PRO A 490 6.73 -46.94 6.04
C PRO A 490 6.81 -48.02 7.12
N THR A 491 6.28 -47.75 8.31
CA THR A 491 5.94 -48.75 9.32
C THR A 491 4.59 -49.38 8.96
N ALA A 492 4.63 -50.62 8.46
CA ALA A 492 3.45 -51.44 8.20
C ALA A 492 2.85 -52.04 9.50
N PRO A 493 1.53 -52.24 9.59
CA PRO A 493 0.92 -52.95 10.72
C PRO A 493 1.04 -54.47 10.56
N ARG A 494 1.31 -55.14 11.68
CA ARG A 494 1.39 -56.60 11.84
C ARG A 494 0.00 -57.25 11.78
N ARG A 495 -0.20 -58.23 10.88
CA ARG A 495 -0.85 -59.51 11.23
C ARG A 495 -0.52 -60.62 10.21
N VAL A 496 0.16 -61.64 10.72
CA VAL A 496 -0.09 -63.09 10.56
C VAL A 496 -0.29 -63.63 9.13
N THR A 497 0.72 -64.34 8.60
CA THR A 497 0.71 -65.82 8.38
C THR A 497 2.03 -66.32 7.75
N SER A 498 2.60 -67.35 8.38
CA SER A 498 3.40 -68.49 7.90
C SER A 498 4.21 -68.49 6.57
N ARG A 499 5.50 -68.82 6.72
CA ARG A 499 6.36 -69.78 5.95
C ARG A 499 6.32 -69.77 4.40
N SER A 500 7.46 -69.46 3.75
CA SER A 500 8.50 -70.41 3.25
C SER A 500 9.25 -69.94 1.97
N ALA A 501 10.58 -69.88 2.08
CA ALA A 501 11.65 -70.23 1.10
C ALA A 501 11.81 -69.56 -0.30
N PRO A 502 13.05 -69.53 -0.87
CA PRO A 502 13.50 -68.55 -1.89
C PRO A 502 13.97 -69.18 -3.23
N SER A 503 14.21 -68.37 -4.29
CA SER A 503 15.44 -68.43 -5.14
C SER A 503 15.33 -67.72 -6.52
N GLN A 504 16.40 -66.96 -6.84
CA GLN A 504 17.16 -66.89 -8.12
C GLN A 504 16.46 -66.50 -9.45
N HIS A 505 16.96 -65.45 -10.12
CA HIS A 505 17.94 -65.58 -11.23
C HIS A 505 18.35 -64.26 -11.92
N THR A 506 19.66 -64.12 -12.07
CA THR A 506 20.50 -63.40 -13.05
C THR A 506 19.95 -63.10 -14.46
N ARG A 507 20.32 -61.95 -15.06
CA ARG A 507 21.21 -61.82 -16.26
C ARG A 507 21.35 -60.37 -16.78
N HIS A 508 22.61 -59.96 -16.99
CA HIS A 508 23.12 -58.89 -17.89
C HIS A 508 23.09 -59.36 -19.37
N PRO A 509 23.64 -58.64 -20.39
CA PRO A 509 23.95 -57.20 -20.62
C PRO A 509 23.50 -56.71 -22.03
N ILE A 510 23.87 -55.49 -22.46
CA ILE A 510 24.63 -55.17 -23.70
C ILE A 510 24.43 -53.69 -24.08
N ASN A 511 25.55 -53.02 -24.34
CA ASN A 511 25.71 -51.70 -24.93
C ASN A 511 26.27 -51.91 -26.36
N PRO A 512 26.04 -50.99 -27.32
CA PRO A 512 27.24 -50.38 -27.91
C PRO A 512 27.10 -48.88 -28.25
N ALA A 513 28.27 -48.25 -28.28
CA ALA A 513 28.53 -46.84 -28.51
C ALA A 513 28.47 -46.41 -29.99
N ALA A 514 28.28 -45.10 -30.21
CA ALA A 514 28.78 -44.39 -31.39
C ALA A 514 29.12 -42.93 -31.04
N ASN A 515 30.35 -42.53 -31.33
CA ASN A 515 30.91 -41.18 -31.22
C ASN A 515 30.54 -40.33 -32.46
N VAL A 516 30.16 -39.06 -32.28
CA VAL A 516 30.32 -38.00 -33.30
C VAL A 516 30.72 -36.66 -32.63
N LEU A 517 31.64 -35.99 -33.32
CA LEU A 517 32.39 -34.75 -33.07
C LEU A 517 31.78 -33.63 -32.20
N LYS A 518 32.66 -33.07 -31.35
CA LYS A 518 32.51 -31.78 -30.65
C LYS A 518 32.85 -30.60 -31.58
N LEU A 519 31.94 -29.63 -31.66
CA LEU A 519 32.20 -28.23 -32.04
C LEU A 519 31.85 -27.33 -30.83
N PRO A 520 32.53 -26.18 -30.63
CA PRO A 520 32.40 -25.39 -29.42
C PRO A 520 31.08 -24.61 -29.42
N ALA A 521 30.28 -24.79 -28.36
CA ALA A 521 29.06 -24.03 -28.13
C ALA A 521 29.41 -22.60 -27.66
N THR A 522 29.10 -21.62 -28.49
CA THR A 522 28.90 -20.22 -28.09
C THR A 522 27.59 -20.11 -27.30
N PRO A 523 27.53 -19.30 -26.23
CA PRO A 523 26.33 -19.20 -25.40
C PRO A 523 25.20 -18.43 -26.12
N PRO A 524 23.92 -18.79 -25.92
CA PRO A 524 22.80 -18.01 -26.43
C PRO A 524 22.66 -16.67 -25.69
N LEU A 525 22.47 -15.60 -26.47
CA LEU A 525 22.26 -14.19 -26.12
C LEU A 525 20.97 -13.88 -25.30
N ALA A 526 20.51 -14.82 -24.47
CA ALA A 526 19.32 -14.66 -23.62
C ALA A 526 19.65 -14.43 -22.12
N ALA A 527 20.92 -14.31 -21.75
CA ALA A 527 21.39 -14.27 -20.36
C ALA A 527 21.91 -12.90 -19.89
N LEU A 528 21.45 -11.78 -20.47
CA LEU A 528 21.91 -10.43 -20.10
C LEU A 528 20.86 -9.47 -19.52
N PHE A 529 19.65 -9.94 -19.19
CA PHE A 529 18.62 -9.05 -18.61
C PHE A 529 17.92 -9.58 -17.33
N PHE A 530 18.32 -10.73 -16.78
CA PHE A 530 17.76 -11.22 -15.52
C PHE A 530 18.84 -11.83 -14.64
N ALA A 531 19.58 -10.97 -13.92
CA ALA A 531 20.36 -11.36 -12.77
C ALA A 531 20.15 -10.32 -11.65
N GLY A 532 19.58 -10.77 -10.53
CA GLY A 532 19.52 -9.99 -9.29
C GLY A 532 18.13 -9.84 -8.69
N ALA A 533 17.65 -10.90 -8.01
CA ALA A 533 16.89 -10.82 -6.74
C ALA A 533 16.36 -12.21 -6.38
N SER A 534 17.10 -12.94 -5.54
CA SER A 534 16.57 -14.06 -4.77
C SER A 534 15.95 -13.52 -3.49
N GLU A 535 14.64 -13.70 -3.30
CA GLU A 535 14.00 -13.51 -2.00
C GLU A 535 13.54 -14.86 -1.46
N THR A 536 14.16 -15.23 -0.33
CA THR A 536 13.85 -16.36 0.52
C THR A 536 12.62 -16.07 1.37
N SER A 537 11.62 -16.95 1.30
CA SER A 537 10.43 -16.99 2.15
C SER A 537 10.74 -17.74 3.47
N PRO A 538 10.19 -17.32 4.63
CA PRO A 538 10.30 -18.06 5.89
C PRO A 538 9.29 -19.24 5.98
N PRO A 539 9.54 -20.27 6.81
CA PRO A 539 8.84 -21.54 6.79
C PRO A 539 7.54 -21.56 7.62
N PRO A 540 6.53 -22.40 7.29
CA PRO A 540 5.44 -22.72 8.19
C PRO A 540 5.78 -23.94 9.07
N PHE A 541 5.61 -23.81 10.40
CA PHE A 541 5.55 -24.95 11.32
C PHE A 541 4.12 -25.52 11.41
N PRO A 542 3.97 -26.81 11.78
CA PRO A 542 2.82 -27.64 11.48
C PRO A 542 1.85 -27.80 12.66
N LEU A 543 0.58 -28.06 12.37
CA LEU A 543 -0.33 -28.71 13.31
C LEU A 543 -1.01 -29.91 12.63
N SER A 544 -0.70 -31.08 13.16
CA SER A 544 -1.27 -32.38 12.81
C SER A 544 -2.60 -32.60 13.51
N HIS A 545 -3.56 -33.17 12.77
CA HIS A 545 -4.85 -33.70 13.22
C HIS A 545 -4.71 -35.07 13.91
N SER A 546 -5.68 -35.43 14.78
CA SER A 546 -6.35 -36.74 14.70
C SER A 546 -7.70 -36.76 15.42
N GLU A 547 -8.65 -37.47 14.80
CA GLU A 547 -10.11 -37.52 14.99
C GLU A 547 -10.61 -38.59 15.99
N SER A 548 -11.88 -38.50 16.40
CA SER A 548 -12.95 -39.55 16.34
C SER A 548 -14.13 -39.17 17.26
N SER A 549 -15.28 -38.76 16.72
CA SER A 549 -16.51 -39.52 16.40
C SER A 549 -17.31 -40.03 17.61
N GLY A 550 -18.52 -39.45 17.79
CA GLY A 550 -19.50 -39.87 18.79
C GLY A 550 -20.75 -38.98 18.72
N SER A 551 -21.80 -39.48 18.10
CA SER A 551 -23.05 -38.82 17.74
C SER A 551 -24.02 -38.64 18.93
N SER A 552 -24.91 -37.65 18.75
CA SER A 552 -26.27 -37.54 19.31
C SER A 552 -26.44 -37.38 20.81
N GLU A 553 -26.15 -36.17 21.31
CA GLU A 553 -26.79 -35.56 22.49
C GLU A 553 -26.79 -34.01 22.40
N TRP A 554 -26.95 -33.51 21.18
CA TRP A 554 -26.62 -32.13 20.77
C TRP A 554 -27.75 -31.10 20.91
N LEU A 555 -28.60 -31.22 21.94
CA LEU A 555 -29.67 -30.24 22.20
C LEU A 555 -29.76 -29.74 23.66
N ALA A 556 -28.77 -30.02 24.52
CA ALA A 556 -28.79 -29.48 25.90
C ALA A 556 -27.45 -28.93 26.44
N HIS A 557 -26.33 -28.99 25.71
CA HIS A 557 -25.03 -28.45 26.15
C HIS A 557 -24.24 -27.85 24.97
N ASN A 558 -24.56 -26.61 24.55
CA ASN A 558 -23.57 -25.75 23.87
C ASN A 558 -23.99 -24.26 23.79
N GLN A 559 -24.10 -23.62 24.96
CA GLN A 559 -23.96 -22.17 25.10
C GLN A 559 -22.52 -21.74 25.47
N SER A 560 -21.52 -22.62 25.31
CA SER A 560 -20.15 -22.37 25.76
C SER A 560 -19.11 -22.95 24.80
N ARG A 561 -18.76 -22.20 23.75
CA ARG A 561 -17.44 -22.21 23.05
C ARG A 561 -17.35 -21.18 21.92
N PHE A 562 -17.67 -19.92 22.23
CA PHE A 562 -16.73 -18.85 21.92
C PHE A 562 -16.14 -18.49 23.27
N THR A 563 -15.03 -19.10 23.65
CA THR A 563 -14.27 -18.61 24.80
C THR A 563 -13.75 -17.23 24.42
N PHE A 564 -14.46 -16.19 24.85
CA PHE A 564 -13.82 -14.92 25.21
C PHE A 564 -12.69 -15.32 26.15
N CYS A 565 -11.47 -15.41 25.62
CA CYS A 565 -10.31 -15.51 26.48
C CYS A 565 -10.25 -14.15 27.21
N PRO A 566 -10.33 -14.10 28.55
CA PRO A 566 -10.08 -12.88 29.30
C PRO A 566 -8.81 -12.18 28.78
N PRO A 567 -8.76 -10.84 28.74
CA PRO A 567 -7.59 -10.11 28.25
C PRO A 567 -6.26 -10.56 28.86
N MET A 568 -6.28 -10.95 30.15
CA MET A 568 -5.12 -11.49 30.86
C MET A 568 -4.71 -12.90 30.43
N ASP A 569 -5.63 -13.76 30.03
CA ASP A 569 -5.30 -15.12 29.59
C ASP A 569 -4.65 -15.10 28.19
N ARG A 570 -5.15 -14.22 27.30
CA ARG A 570 -4.48 -13.94 26.02
C ARG A 570 -3.07 -13.38 26.26
N HIS A 571 -2.94 -12.43 27.17
CA HIS A 571 -1.67 -11.82 27.53
C HIS A 571 -0.67 -12.87 28.03
N ALA A 572 -1.08 -13.70 28.99
CA ALA A 572 -0.23 -14.76 29.55
C ALA A 572 0.26 -15.74 28.48
N GLN A 573 -0.60 -16.14 27.53
CA GLN A 573 -0.19 -17.00 26.42
C GLN A 573 0.84 -16.32 25.53
N ALA A 574 0.62 -15.05 25.16
CA ALA A 574 1.56 -14.29 24.34
C ALA A 574 2.93 -14.14 25.02
N VAL A 575 2.94 -13.86 26.33
CA VAL A 575 4.18 -13.76 27.12
C VAL A 575 4.90 -15.10 27.21
N ALA A 576 4.18 -16.22 27.35
CA ALA A 576 4.78 -17.55 27.32
C ALA A 576 5.48 -17.84 25.98
N ASP A 577 4.83 -17.53 24.87
CA ASP A 577 5.41 -17.72 23.52
C ASP A 577 6.67 -16.86 23.32
N ILE A 578 6.63 -15.60 23.78
CA ILE A 578 7.78 -14.68 23.75
C ILE A 578 8.92 -15.22 24.62
N ALA A 579 8.63 -15.64 25.84
CA ALA A 579 9.60 -16.20 26.78
C ALA A 579 10.27 -17.46 26.22
N ASP A 580 9.51 -18.34 25.58
CA ASP A 580 10.04 -19.56 24.94
C ASP A 580 10.97 -19.23 23.76
N ALA A 581 10.59 -18.26 22.93
CA ALA A 581 11.45 -17.78 21.83
C ALA A 581 12.78 -17.21 22.35
N VAL A 582 12.71 -16.34 23.37
CA VAL A 582 13.90 -15.74 24.00
C VAL A 582 14.78 -16.83 24.63
N ARG A 583 14.19 -17.81 25.33
CA ARG A 583 14.92 -18.93 25.91
C ARG A 583 15.61 -19.78 24.84
N GLY A 584 14.99 -19.94 23.68
CA GLY A 584 15.59 -20.58 22.51
C GLY A 584 16.86 -19.88 22.05
N PHE A 585 16.80 -18.56 21.84
CA PHE A 585 17.97 -17.76 21.44
C PHE A 585 19.07 -17.75 22.50
N PHE A 586 18.69 -17.66 23.78
CA PHE A 586 19.63 -17.68 24.90
C PHE A 586 20.42 -18.99 24.95
N LYS A 587 19.77 -20.15 24.81
CA LYS A 587 20.42 -21.47 24.76
C LYS A 587 21.41 -21.60 23.60
N LEU A 588 21.13 -20.93 22.48
CA LEU A 588 21.99 -20.91 21.29
C LEU A 588 23.09 -19.85 21.34
N GLY A 589 23.11 -18.99 22.38
CA GLY A 589 24.04 -17.85 22.46
C GLY A 589 23.84 -16.82 21.35
N GLN A 590 22.64 -16.75 20.76
CA GLN A 590 22.35 -15.88 19.62
C GLN A 590 21.68 -14.59 20.06
N ALA A 591 22.15 -13.47 19.51
CA ALA A 591 21.46 -12.19 19.66
C ALA A 591 20.14 -12.18 18.88
N TYR A 592 19.16 -11.42 19.37
CA TYR A 592 17.90 -11.15 18.68
C TYR A 592 17.53 -9.68 18.77
N ARG A 593 16.58 -9.25 17.95
CA ARG A 593 15.96 -7.92 17.99
C ARG A 593 14.46 -8.02 18.21
N VAL A 594 13.86 -6.96 18.75
CA VAL A 594 12.43 -6.92 19.05
C VAL A 594 11.69 -6.21 17.91
N PHE A 595 10.61 -6.82 17.42
CA PHE A 595 9.70 -6.22 16.47
C PHE A 595 8.41 -5.76 17.15
N HIS A 596 8.17 -4.46 17.08
CA HIS A 596 7.07 -3.78 17.78
C HIS A 596 5.81 -3.57 16.93
N GLY A 597 5.85 -3.88 15.62
CA GLY A 597 4.76 -3.58 14.68
C GLY A 597 4.67 -2.09 14.24
N SER A 598 4.99 -1.14 15.12
CA SER A 598 5.05 0.31 14.83
C SER A 598 6.15 1.00 15.66
N SER A 599 6.88 1.96 15.09
CA SER A 599 7.93 2.73 15.80
C SER A 599 8.07 4.14 15.24
N ASN A 600 8.06 5.14 16.13
CA ASN A 600 8.35 6.56 15.82
C ASN A 600 9.86 6.90 15.90
N SER A 601 10.72 5.91 16.14
CA SER A 601 12.18 6.12 16.16
C SER A 601 12.73 6.49 14.79
N THR A 602 13.71 7.40 14.75
CA THR A 602 14.36 7.83 13.51
C THR A 602 15.30 6.79 12.87
N ARG A 603 15.36 5.58 13.44
CA ARG A 603 16.26 4.48 13.08
C ARG A 603 15.71 3.62 11.94
N PRO A 604 16.57 3.05 11.06
CA PRO A 604 16.12 2.18 9.96
C PRO A 604 15.42 0.89 10.43
N ARG A 605 14.51 0.35 9.58
CA ARG A 605 13.87 -0.96 9.80
C ARG A 605 14.88 -2.12 9.67
N HIS A 606 14.59 -3.23 10.35
CA HIS A 606 15.39 -4.46 10.36
C HIS A 606 15.60 -5.04 8.95
N GLY A 607 16.82 -5.50 8.66
CA GLY A 607 17.17 -6.14 7.39
C GLY A 607 16.79 -7.63 7.34
N SER A 608 16.72 -8.21 6.13
CA SER A 608 16.52 -9.65 5.94
C SER A 608 17.69 -10.45 6.52
N GLY A 609 17.42 -11.40 7.41
CA GLY A 609 18.42 -12.31 8.00
C GLY A 609 18.79 -12.08 9.47
N GLN A 610 18.11 -11.20 10.20
CA GLN A 610 18.28 -11.04 11.65
C GLN A 610 17.26 -11.88 12.44
N ASN A 611 17.68 -12.45 13.57
CA ASN A 611 16.77 -13.09 14.53
C ASN A 611 15.85 -12.03 15.15
N VAL A 612 14.53 -12.27 15.12
CA VAL A 612 13.53 -11.31 15.58
C VAL A 612 12.53 -12.00 16.51
N VAL A 613 12.22 -11.33 17.63
CA VAL A 613 11.11 -11.65 18.52
C VAL A 613 10.00 -10.65 18.27
N ASP A 614 8.85 -11.13 17.80
CA ASP A 614 7.68 -10.31 17.50
C ASP A 614 6.83 -10.13 18.76
N ILE A 615 6.60 -8.88 19.15
CA ILE A 615 5.73 -8.53 20.27
C ILE A 615 4.53 -7.69 19.84
N SER A 616 4.31 -7.49 18.54
CA SER A 616 3.27 -6.60 17.98
C SER A 616 1.85 -6.94 18.43
N MET A 617 1.62 -8.18 18.88
CA MET A 617 0.36 -8.65 19.45
C MET A 617 0.03 -8.06 20.83
N LEU A 618 1.02 -7.55 21.57
CA LEU A 618 0.89 -6.93 22.89
C LEU A 618 0.54 -5.44 22.73
N ALA A 619 -0.70 -5.15 22.33
CA ALA A 619 -1.18 -3.82 21.93
C ALA A 619 -2.54 -3.44 22.56
N SER A 620 -2.85 -3.96 23.74
CA SER A 620 -4.15 -3.80 24.41
C SER A 620 -4.02 -3.02 25.73
N VAL A 621 -5.01 -2.18 26.01
CA VAL A 621 -5.28 -1.69 27.37
C VAL A 621 -6.07 -2.79 28.07
N ILE A 622 -5.49 -3.41 29.09
CA ILE A 622 -6.06 -4.59 29.76
C ILE A 622 -7.20 -4.19 30.69
N SER A 623 -6.98 -3.17 31.53
CA SER A 623 -7.98 -2.69 32.48
C SER A 623 -7.65 -1.29 33.00
N VAL A 624 -8.70 -0.51 33.30
CA VAL A 624 -8.60 0.78 33.99
C VAL A 624 -9.31 0.66 35.33
N ASP A 625 -8.58 0.86 36.44
CA ASP A 625 -9.13 0.87 37.79
C ASP A 625 -9.35 2.31 38.24
N VAL A 626 -10.62 2.71 38.33
CA VAL A 626 -11.02 4.07 38.72
C VAL A 626 -10.75 4.36 40.19
N LYS A 627 -10.85 3.34 41.06
CA LYS A 627 -10.66 3.51 42.51
C LYS A 627 -9.17 3.67 42.85
N ARG A 628 -8.33 2.85 42.22
CA ARG A 628 -6.86 2.93 42.39
C ARG A 628 -6.21 3.99 41.51
N GLN A 629 -6.95 4.55 40.55
CA GLN A 629 -6.45 5.45 39.51
C GLN A 629 -5.24 4.85 38.80
N THR A 630 -5.38 3.62 38.30
CA THR A 630 -4.31 2.89 37.60
C THR A 630 -4.80 2.27 36.30
N CYS A 631 -3.92 2.17 35.31
CA CYS A 631 -4.16 1.51 34.04
C CYS A 631 -3.16 0.35 33.86
N LEU A 632 -3.67 -0.84 33.56
CA LEU A 632 -2.86 -1.97 33.18
C LEU A 632 -2.77 -2.02 31.65
N VAL A 633 -1.57 -1.90 31.10
CA VAL A 633 -1.37 -1.64 29.67
C VAL A 633 -0.20 -2.44 29.08
N GLU A 634 -0.40 -2.95 27.87
CA GLU A 634 0.64 -3.62 27.08
C GLU A 634 1.57 -2.62 26.37
N PRO A 635 2.83 -2.98 26.09
CA PRO A 635 3.88 -2.08 25.62
C PRO A 635 3.62 -1.43 24.26
N ASN A 636 2.88 -2.05 23.34
CA ASN A 636 2.64 -1.49 22.00
C ASN A 636 1.33 -0.70 21.89
N VAL A 637 0.68 -0.37 23.02
CA VAL A 637 -0.44 0.58 23.01
C VAL A 637 0.09 1.99 22.72
N PRO A 638 -0.36 2.65 21.64
CA PRO A 638 0.02 4.03 21.34
C PRO A 638 -0.71 5.04 22.25
N MET A 639 -0.12 6.22 22.47
CA MET A 639 -0.62 7.25 23.39
C MET A 639 -2.04 7.68 23.09
N ASP A 640 -2.42 7.84 21.81
CA ASP A 640 -3.80 8.19 21.46
C ASP A 640 -4.81 7.14 21.93
N ARG A 641 -4.51 5.85 21.76
CA ARG A 641 -5.38 4.76 22.23
C ARG A 641 -5.41 4.65 23.75
N LEU A 642 -4.28 4.90 24.42
CA LEU A 642 -4.21 4.93 25.89
C LEU A 642 -5.05 6.07 26.47
N VAL A 643 -4.92 7.27 25.92
CA VAL A 643 -5.72 8.45 26.32
C VAL A 643 -7.20 8.20 26.04
N GLU A 644 -7.57 7.67 24.86
CA GLU A 644 -8.96 7.33 24.56
C GLU A 644 -9.56 6.30 25.52
N ALA A 645 -8.78 5.29 25.93
CA ALA A 645 -9.26 4.26 26.85
C ALA A 645 -9.44 4.79 28.28
N THR A 646 -8.55 5.69 28.72
CA THR A 646 -8.55 6.22 30.10
C THR A 646 -9.55 7.37 30.27
N MET A 647 -9.70 8.26 29.28
CA MET A 647 -10.58 9.42 29.36
C MET A 647 -12.06 9.06 29.52
N VAL A 648 -12.49 7.91 29.00
CA VAL A 648 -13.87 7.40 29.19
C VAL A 648 -14.19 7.17 30.67
N HIS A 649 -13.17 6.96 31.50
CA HIS A 649 -13.27 6.80 32.94
C HIS A 649 -13.02 8.11 33.72
N GLY A 650 -12.91 9.26 33.04
CA GLY A 650 -12.58 10.53 33.67
C GLY A 650 -11.13 10.61 34.18
N LEU A 651 -10.23 9.82 33.59
CA LEU A 651 -8.82 9.71 33.99
C LEU A 651 -7.89 9.89 32.78
N VAL A 652 -6.64 10.28 33.03
CA VAL A 652 -5.61 10.44 31.99
C VAL A 652 -4.22 10.09 32.56
N PRO A 653 -3.26 9.61 31.76
CA PRO A 653 -1.88 9.50 32.20
C PRO A 653 -1.31 10.86 32.66
N PRO A 654 -0.51 10.91 33.75
CA PRO A 654 0.11 12.15 34.21
C PRO A 654 1.10 12.75 33.21
N VAL A 655 1.80 11.88 32.47
CA VAL A 655 2.71 12.24 31.38
C VAL A 655 2.23 11.56 30.12
N VAL A 656 1.89 12.36 29.10
CA VAL A 656 1.41 11.89 27.79
C VAL A 656 2.37 12.44 26.75
N MET A 657 2.97 11.55 25.95
CA MET A 657 3.82 12.01 24.85
C MET A 657 2.98 12.69 23.78
N GLU A 658 3.46 13.85 23.31
CA GLU A 658 2.68 14.75 22.46
C GLU A 658 2.44 14.20 21.05
N PHE A 659 3.15 13.13 20.69
CA PHE A 659 2.97 12.40 19.45
C PHE A 659 2.09 11.16 19.65
N PRO A 660 0.88 11.11 19.05
CA PRO A 660 -0.08 10.02 19.18
C PRO A 660 0.48 8.61 18.95
N GLY A 661 1.49 8.48 18.08
CA GLY A 661 2.08 7.21 17.69
C GLY A 661 3.08 6.59 18.66
N ILE A 662 3.56 7.34 19.67
CA ILE A 662 4.53 6.80 20.64
C ILE A 662 3.81 5.78 21.53
N THR A 663 4.44 4.63 21.77
CA THR A 663 3.84 3.54 22.55
C THR A 663 4.24 3.63 24.02
N ALA A 664 3.42 3.08 24.92
CA ALA A 664 3.71 3.05 26.36
C ALA A 664 5.06 2.37 26.68
N GLY A 665 5.37 1.25 26.01
CA GLY A 665 6.66 0.56 26.13
C GLY A 665 7.83 1.36 25.57
N GLY A 666 7.60 2.12 24.50
CA GLY A 666 8.57 3.08 23.95
C GLY A 666 8.86 4.21 24.92
N GLY A 667 7.84 4.72 25.61
CA GLY A 667 7.96 5.76 26.63
C GLY A 667 8.73 5.29 27.87
N PHE A 668 8.52 4.05 28.31
CA PHE A 668 9.27 3.46 29.42
C PHE A 668 10.72 3.14 29.06
N SER A 669 10.93 2.44 27.93
CA SER A 669 12.26 1.99 27.51
C SER A 669 13.11 3.12 26.94
N GLY A 670 12.49 4.20 26.45
CA GLY A 670 13.16 5.40 25.96
C GLY A 670 13.21 6.49 27.02
N THR A 671 13.61 7.69 26.61
CA THR A 671 13.44 8.91 27.41
C THR A 671 12.18 9.62 26.93
N SER A 672 11.29 9.96 27.85
CA SER A 672 10.04 10.67 27.53
C SER A 672 9.74 11.69 28.61
N GLY A 673 10.04 12.95 28.29
CA GLY A 673 9.71 14.13 29.08
C GLY A 673 8.86 15.08 28.25
N GLU A 674 7.82 15.65 28.84
CA GLU A 674 6.77 16.43 28.19
C GLU A 674 6.36 17.58 29.10
N SER A 675 5.42 18.43 28.68
CA SER A 675 5.06 19.65 29.41
C SER A 675 4.62 19.44 30.88
N SER A 676 4.19 18.24 31.29
CA SER A 676 3.87 17.91 32.68
C SER A 676 5.03 17.28 33.49
N SER A 677 6.17 17.04 32.85
CA SER A 677 7.29 16.27 33.43
C SER A 677 8.07 17.02 34.51
N PHE A 678 8.00 18.36 34.55
CA PHE A 678 8.52 19.13 35.69
C PHE A 678 7.83 18.74 37.01
N ARG A 679 6.54 18.35 36.95
CA ARG A 679 5.74 17.94 38.10
C ARG A 679 5.85 16.44 38.36
N HIS A 680 5.66 15.64 37.31
CA HIS A 680 5.51 14.19 37.41
C HIS A 680 6.78 13.38 37.14
N GLY A 681 7.88 14.01 36.73
CA GLY A 681 9.08 13.31 36.25
C GLY A 681 8.91 12.77 34.84
N PHE A 682 9.89 11.99 34.39
CA PHE A 682 9.81 11.25 33.13
C PHE A 682 8.68 10.21 33.17
N PHE A 683 8.26 9.70 32.01
CA PHE A 683 7.15 8.75 31.91
C PHE A 683 7.30 7.52 32.83
N ASN A 684 8.53 7.01 33.04
CA ASN A 684 8.79 5.87 33.94
C ASN A 684 8.43 6.17 35.41
N GLU A 685 8.50 7.42 35.87
CA GLU A 685 8.13 7.84 37.24
C GLU A 685 6.61 7.82 37.48
N THR A 686 5.83 7.59 36.42
CA THR A 686 4.38 7.40 36.48
C THR A 686 3.98 5.93 36.51
N ILE A 687 4.94 5.00 36.41
CA ILE A 687 4.70 3.55 36.38
C ILE A 687 4.96 2.97 37.76
N ASN A 688 4.04 2.15 38.26
CA ASN A 688 4.18 1.49 39.56
C ASN A 688 5.06 0.23 39.46
N TRP A 689 4.89 -0.54 38.40
CA TRP A 689 5.65 -1.77 38.13
C TRP A 689 5.55 -2.17 36.66
N VAL A 690 6.51 -3.00 36.22
CA VAL A 690 6.56 -3.62 34.89
C VAL A 690 6.72 -5.13 35.00
N GLU A 691 6.14 -5.85 34.05
CA GLU A 691 6.47 -7.24 33.75
C GLU A 691 7.48 -7.27 32.60
N MET A 692 8.51 -8.09 32.72
CA MET A 692 9.58 -8.21 31.73
C MET A 692 9.97 -9.65 31.48
N VAL A 693 10.24 -9.98 30.23
CA VAL A 693 10.97 -11.18 29.82
C VAL A 693 12.46 -10.85 29.76
N LEU A 694 13.24 -11.49 30.64
CA LEU A 694 14.69 -11.31 30.72
C LEU A 694 15.43 -11.99 29.56
N GLY A 695 16.73 -11.71 29.41
CA GLY A 695 17.53 -12.26 28.30
C GLY A 695 17.62 -13.79 28.26
N ASN A 696 17.37 -14.47 29.38
CA ASN A 696 17.29 -15.94 29.47
C ASN A 696 15.88 -16.52 29.23
N GLY A 697 14.87 -15.66 29.05
CA GLY A 697 13.48 -16.06 28.87
C GLY A 697 12.70 -16.27 30.17
N ASP A 698 13.21 -15.81 31.31
CA ASP A 698 12.43 -15.77 32.56
C ASP A 698 11.50 -14.56 32.57
N VAL A 699 10.27 -14.77 33.03
CA VAL A 699 9.28 -13.69 33.21
C VAL A 699 9.38 -13.19 34.64
N VAL A 700 9.65 -11.90 34.82
CA VAL A 700 9.81 -11.27 36.14
C VAL A 700 8.98 -10.01 36.24
N ARG A 701 8.66 -9.63 37.48
CA ARG A 701 8.12 -8.32 37.83
C ARG A 701 9.21 -7.44 38.42
N ALA A 702 9.20 -6.16 38.05
CA ALA A 702 10.10 -5.15 38.60
C ALA A 702 9.31 -3.88 38.98
N SER A 703 9.63 -3.32 40.15
CA SER A 703 9.07 -2.09 40.72
C SER A 703 10.13 -1.40 41.57
N SER A 704 9.83 -0.22 42.11
CA SER A 704 10.72 0.44 43.08
C SER A 704 10.91 -0.34 44.39
N GLN A 705 10.08 -1.36 44.68
CA GLN A 705 10.25 -2.23 45.85
C GLN A 705 10.75 -3.64 45.51
N GLU A 706 10.50 -4.13 44.28
CA GLU A 706 10.88 -5.46 43.82
C GLU A 706 11.83 -5.33 42.63
N ARG A 707 13.10 -5.76 42.74
CA ARG A 707 14.11 -5.61 41.67
C ARG A 707 14.23 -4.15 41.19
N ALA A 708 14.34 -3.22 42.14
CA ALA A 708 14.42 -1.78 41.88
C ALA A 708 15.56 -1.41 40.90
N ASP A 709 16.69 -2.10 40.99
CA ASP A 709 17.83 -1.91 40.09
C ASP A 709 17.48 -2.26 38.63
N LEU A 710 16.68 -3.29 38.38
CA LEU A 710 16.14 -3.59 37.05
C LEU A 710 15.09 -2.58 36.62
N PHE A 711 14.17 -2.20 37.51
CA PHE A 711 13.08 -1.28 37.20
C PHE A 711 13.63 0.09 36.74
N HIS A 712 14.51 0.68 37.54
CA HIS A 712 15.14 1.97 37.22
C HIS A 712 16.19 1.84 36.11
N GLY A 713 16.92 0.72 36.06
CA GLY A 713 17.95 0.49 35.03
C GLY A 713 17.41 0.17 33.64
N ALA A 714 16.21 -0.42 33.53
CA ALA A 714 15.56 -0.71 32.26
C ALA A 714 14.92 0.53 31.63
N ALA A 715 14.53 1.51 32.44
CA ALA A 715 14.03 2.79 31.98
C ALA A 715 15.14 3.55 31.22
N GLY A 716 14.83 4.08 30.03
CA GLY A 716 15.81 4.75 29.17
C GLY A 716 16.86 3.84 28.50
N ALA A 717 16.94 2.56 28.85
CA ALA A 717 17.95 1.62 28.32
C ALA A 717 17.59 1.01 26.96
N ALA A 718 16.63 1.59 26.23
CA ALA A 718 16.18 1.18 24.89
C ALA A 718 15.82 -0.31 24.77
N GLY A 719 15.32 -0.94 25.85
CA GLY A 719 14.96 -2.36 25.89
C GLY A 719 16.18 -3.30 25.74
N THR A 720 17.33 -2.93 26.29
CA THR A 720 18.57 -3.73 26.23
C THR A 720 18.77 -4.67 27.42
N LEU A 721 17.93 -4.56 28.45
CA LEU A 721 17.95 -5.43 29.64
C LEU A 721 16.86 -6.51 29.61
N GLY A 722 15.93 -6.45 28.64
CA GLY A 722 14.82 -7.39 28.51
C GLY A 722 13.68 -6.80 27.67
N ILE A 723 12.60 -7.57 27.53
CA ILE A 723 11.38 -7.17 26.82
C ILE A 723 10.30 -6.85 27.86
N THR A 724 9.87 -5.59 27.95
CA THR A 724 8.69 -5.23 28.75
C THR A 724 7.43 -5.76 28.09
N THR A 725 6.62 -6.50 28.84
CA THR A 725 5.39 -7.14 28.35
C THR A 725 4.13 -6.53 28.92
N LEU A 726 4.17 -5.99 30.14
CA LEU A 726 3.04 -5.36 30.82
C LEU A 726 3.50 -4.25 31.75
N MET A 727 2.67 -3.23 31.99
CA MET A 727 2.95 -2.19 32.99
C MET A 727 1.67 -1.68 33.65
N GLU A 728 1.77 -1.34 34.95
CA GLU A 728 0.72 -0.62 35.67
C GLU A 728 1.11 0.86 35.76
N LEU A 729 0.36 1.68 35.05
CA LEU A 729 0.53 3.12 34.95
C LEU A 729 -0.39 3.83 35.95
N ARG A 730 0.11 4.81 36.71
CA ARG A 730 -0.71 5.72 37.51
C ARG A 730 -1.49 6.66 36.60
N LEU A 731 -2.72 6.99 36.98
CA LEU A 731 -3.58 7.95 36.30
C LEU A 731 -3.89 9.13 37.23
N VAL A 732 -4.27 10.25 36.64
CA VAL A 732 -4.79 11.44 37.32
C VAL A 732 -6.17 11.79 36.79
N GLU A 733 -6.91 12.63 37.52
CA GLU A 733 -8.22 13.10 37.11
C GLU A 733 -8.13 13.88 35.79
N ALA A 734 -8.94 13.48 34.80
CA ALA A 734 -9.07 14.22 33.55
C ALA A 734 -10.08 15.36 33.72
N LYS A 735 -9.66 16.59 33.41
CA LYS A 735 -10.56 17.74 33.28
C LYS A 735 -10.98 17.97 31.83
N LYS A 736 -12.03 18.74 31.60
CA LYS A 736 -12.56 19.00 30.25
C LYS A 736 -11.63 19.85 29.38
N PHE A 737 -10.98 20.85 29.98
CA PHE A 737 -10.17 21.84 29.29
C PHE A 737 -8.83 22.05 30.00
N VAL A 738 -7.86 22.57 29.25
CA VAL A 738 -6.63 23.17 29.73
C VAL A 738 -6.72 24.66 29.46
N LYS A 739 -6.78 25.47 30.52
CA LYS A 739 -6.63 26.93 30.43
C LYS A 739 -5.16 27.18 30.09
N THR A 740 -4.90 27.52 28.85
CA THR A 740 -3.57 27.69 28.29
C THR A 740 -3.23 29.17 28.24
N THR A 741 -2.20 29.59 28.95
CA THR A 741 -1.70 30.97 28.96
C THR A 741 -0.37 31.04 28.23
N TYR A 742 -0.26 31.98 27.31
CA TYR A 742 0.93 32.21 26.50
C TYR A 742 1.56 33.54 26.91
N ARG A 743 2.76 33.50 27.48
CA ARG A 743 3.53 34.68 27.90
C ARG A 743 4.63 34.98 26.89
N ARG A 744 4.63 36.18 26.32
CA ARG A 744 5.68 36.67 25.40
C ARG A 744 6.94 37.05 26.19
N VAL A 745 8.13 36.64 25.73
CA VAL A 745 9.43 37.01 26.35
C VAL A 745 10.46 37.40 25.28
N ASN A 746 11.25 38.44 25.52
CA ASN A 746 12.13 39.08 24.53
C ASN A 746 13.59 38.59 24.56
N SER A 747 13.91 37.64 25.43
CA SER A 747 15.25 37.03 25.44
C SER A 747 15.19 35.58 25.92
N THR A 748 16.26 34.84 25.61
CA THR A 748 16.46 33.48 26.11
C THR A 748 16.57 33.46 27.64
N ALA A 749 17.27 34.43 28.24
CA ALA A 749 17.38 34.56 29.69
C ALA A 749 16.02 34.78 30.36
N GLU A 750 15.17 35.67 29.81
CA GLU A 750 13.80 35.87 30.29
C GLU A 750 12.98 34.58 30.17
N ALA A 751 13.10 33.85 29.05
CA ALA A 751 12.40 32.59 28.86
C ALA A 751 12.78 31.52 29.91
N ILE A 752 14.07 31.39 30.20
CA ILE A 752 14.59 30.44 31.20
C ILE A 752 14.10 30.83 32.60
N SER A 753 14.20 32.11 32.98
CA SER A 753 13.73 32.61 34.28
C SER A 753 12.23 32.37 34.47
N GLU A 754 11.42 32.71 33.47
CA GLU A 754 9.96 32.53 33.54
C GLU A 754 9.55 31.05 33.62
N ILE A 755 10.29 30.15 32.96
CA ILE A 755 10.08 28.70 33.14
C ILE A 755 10.40 28.31 34.58
N GLN A 756 11.49 28.81 35.18
CA GLN A 756 11.86 28.50 36.57
C GLN A 756 10.82 29.00 37.57
N ASP A 757 10.20 30.16 37.32
CA ASP A 757 9.14 30.68 38.19
C ASP A 757 7.85 29.84 38.06
N GLU A 758 7.46 29.45 36.84
CA GLU A 758 6.21 28.71 36.62
C GLU A 758 6.28 27.24 37.05
N ILE A 759 7.47 26.61 37.10
CA ILE A 759 7.60 25.25 37.64
C ILE A 759 7.35 25.18 39.16
N GLU A 760 7.55 26.29 39.88
CA GLU A 760 7.27 26.38 41.32
C GLU A 760 5.79 26.66 41.60
N ASN A 761 5.03 27.11 40.60
CA ASN A 761 3.63 27.44 40.74
C ASN A 761 2.77 26.17 40.96
N PRO A 762 2.09 26.04 42.13
CA PRO A 762 1.31 24.85 42.43
C PRO A 762 0.06 24.69 41.56
N HIS A 763 -0.42 25.76 40.91
CA HIS A 763 -1.64 25.78 40.12
C HIS A 763 -1.44 25.35 38.65
N VAL A 764 -0.19 25.30 38.18
CA VAL A 764 0.14 25.00 36.79
C VAL A 764 0.40 23.50 36.62
N ASP A 765 -0.35 22.83 35.74
CA ASP A 765 -0.20 21.41 35.46
C ASP A 765 0.78 21.12 34.31
N TYR A 766 0.94 22.09 33.40
CA TYR A 766 1.78 21.98 32.20
C TYR A 766 2.63 23.23 31.99
N VAL A 767 3.91 23.06 31.66
CA VAL A 767 4.85 24.13 31.30
C VAL A 767 5.69 23.68 30.10
N ASP A 768 5.71 24.49 29.05
CA ASP A 768 6.65 24.37 27.93
C ASP A 768 6.94 25.74 27.31
N GLY A 769 7.80 25.80 26.30
CA GLY A 769 8.18 27.05 25.65
C GLY A 769 8.58 26.87 24.19
N ILE A 770 8.42 27.93 23.42
CA ILE A 770 8.84 28.01 22.02
C ILE A 770 9.68 29.26 21.83
N LEU A 771 10.93 29.09 21.38
CA LEU A 771 11.77 30.20 20.93
C LEU A 771 11.76 30.24 19.40
N TYR A 772 11.28 31.34 18.82
CA TYR A 772 11.27 31.57 17.36
C TYR A 772 12.53 32.26 16.86
N SER A 773 13.20 33.01 17.74
CA SER A 773 14.45 33.75 17.55
C SER A 773 14.96 34.18 18.92
N ASN A 774 16.16 34.77 18.98
CA ASN A 774 16.74 35.31 20.21
C ASN A 774 15.87 36.40 20.88
N ASP A 775 15.03 37.10 20.11
CA ASP A 775 14.16 38.20 20.56
C ASP A 775 12.66 37.85 20.61
N HIS A 776 12.29 36.62 20.23
CA HIS A 776 10.91 36.15 20.21
C HIS A 776 10.77 34.77 20.84
N GLY A 777 10.58 34.75 22.17
CA GLY A 777 10.17 33.57 22.92
C GLY A 777 8.73 33.63 23.40
N VAL A 778 8.14 32.46 23.64
CA VAL A 778 6.82 32.31 24.26
C VAL A 778 6.85 31.17 25.27
N ILE A 779 6.52 31.46 26.53
CA ILE A 779 6.31 30.46 27.57
C ILE A 779 4.82 30.10 27.60
N VAL A 780 4.53 28.81 27.65
CA VAL A 780 3.19 28.24 27.59
C VAL A 780 2.93 27.52 28.89
N THR A 781 1.93 27.98 29.63
CA THR A 781 1.47 27.34 30.87
C THR A 781 0.05 26.81 30.71
N GLY A 782 -0.26 25.70 31.36
CA GLY A 782 -1.56 25.04 31.27
C GLY A 782 -2.11 24.68 32.66
N GLU A 783 -3.34 25.08 32.94
CA GLU A 783 -4.08 24.71 34.16
C GLU A 783 -5.29 23.83 33.78
N LEU A 784 -5.43 22.66 34.39
CA LEU A 784 -6.54 21.74 34.19
C LEU A 784 -7.83 22.30 34.80
N THR A 785 -8.89 22.44 33.99
CA THR A 785 -10.16 23.01 34.44
C THR A 785 -11.39 22.36 33.78
N ASN A 786 -12.46 22.24 34.55
CA ASN A 786 -13.78 21.84 34.04
C ASN A 786 -14.63 23.03 33.60
N VAL A 787 -14.20 24.26 33.94
CA VAL A 787 -14.96 25.50 33.72
C VAL A 787 -14.28 26.29 32.62
N LYS A 788 -15.06 26.62 31.59
CA LYS A 788 -14.68 27.52 30.50
C LYS A 788 -15.67 28.68 30.46
N PRO A 789 -15.25 29.95 30.60
CA PRO A 789 -16.16 31.08 30.48
C PRO A 789 -16.84 31.12 29.10
N GLU A 790 -18.07 31.63 29.02
CA GLU A 790 -18.85 31.66 27.76
C GLU A 790 -18.19 32.52 26.68
N GLU A 791 -17.51 33.59 27.09
CA GLU A 791 -16.80 34.53 26.22
C GLU A 791 -15.64 33.90 25.45
N TYR A 792 -15.10 32.77 25.92
CA TYR A 792 -13.97 32.08 25.31
C TYR A 792 -14.43 30.85 24.51
N PRO A 793 -14.39 30.87 23.16
CA PRO A 793 -14.65 29.67 22.38
C PRO A 793 -13.53 28.63 22.60
N PRO A 794 -13.84 27.31 22.57
CA PRO A 794 -12.83 26.27 22.69
C PRO A 794 -11.86 26.33 21.51
N ARG A 795 -10.55 26.24 21.77
CA ARG A 795 -9.52 26.26 20.75
C ARG A 795 -9.07 24.86 20.36
N THR A 796 -9.08 24.53 19.07
CA THR A 796 -8.67 23.21 18.53
C THR A 796 -7.50 23.35 17.57
N PHE A 797 -6.72 22.26 17.42
CA PHE A 797 -5.54 22.20 16.54
C PHE A 797 -5.52 20.95 15.65
N SER A 798 -6.42 20.00 15.88
CA SER A 798 -6.44 18.71 15.19
C SER A 798 -7.19 18.71 13.85
N HIS A 799 -8.06 19.69 13.55
CA HIS A 799 -8.80 19.72 12.28
C HIS A 799 -7.96 20.26 11.12
N ALA A 800 -8.27 19.80 9.91
CA ALA A 800 -7.55 20.21 8.70
C ALA A 800 -7.61 21.74 8.44
N SER A 801 -8.68 22.40 8.90
CA SER A 801 -8.88 23.85 8.82
C SER A 801 -8.18 24.64 9.93
N ASP A 802 -7.78 23.98 11.02
CA ASP A 802 -7.16 24.66 12.17
C ASP A 802 -5.79 25.21 11.77
N PRO A 803 -5.20 26.17 12.50
CA PRO A 803 -3.78 26.45 12.35
C PRO A 803 -2.95 25.34 13.00
N TRP A 804 -1.68 25.27 12.63
CA TRP A 804 -0.70 24.49 13.39
C TRP A 804 -0.40 25.24 14.68
N PHE A 805 -0.26 24.53 15.81
CA PHE A 805 -0.15 25.12 17.14
C PHE A 805 0.94 26.20 17.21
N TYR A 806 2.18 25.88 16.83
CA TYR A 806 3.28 26.85 16.89
C TYR A 806 3.04 28.06 15.97
N LEU A 807 2.45 27.90 14.78
CA LEU A 807 2.13 29.06 13.93
C LEU A 807 1.06 29.96 14.53
N HIS A 808 0.06 29.37 15.19
CA HIS A 808 -0.98 30.12 15.91
C HIS A 808 -0.37 30.92 17.06
N VAL A 809 0.49 30.29 17.86
CA VAL A 809 1.23 30.96 18.94
C VAL A 809 2.08 32.09 18.38
N GLN A 810 2.82 31.85 17.29
CA GLN A 810 3.64 32.88 16.64
C GLN A 810 2.79 34.06 16.15
N GLU A 811 1.69 33.80 15.43
CA GLU A 811 0.81 34.82 14.87
C GLU A 811 0.19 35.70 15.97
N LYS A 812 -0.21 35.10 17.09
CA LYS A 812 -0.80 35.83 18.22
C LYS A 812 0.19 36.64 19.03
N THR A 813 1.45 36.22 19.10
CA THR A 813 2.46 36.84 19.98
C THR A 813 3.43 37.77 19.27
N LYS A 814 3.57 37.68 17.95
CA LYS A 814 4.59 38.43 17.19
C LYS A 814 4.54 39.95 17.40
N CYS A 815 3.34 40.51 17.54
CA CYS A 815 3.13 41.95 17.69
C CYS A 815 2.84 42.38 19.14
N LEU A 816 2.95 41.47 20.11
CA LEU A 816 2.70 41.79 21.51
C LEU A 816 3.99 42.25 22.20
N PRO A 817 3.91 43.17 23.19
CA PRO A 817 5.06 43.58 23.99
C PRO A 817 5.56 42.44 24.90
N SER A 818 6.80 42.53 25.42
CA SER A 818 7.33 41.54 26.37
C SER A 818 6.45 41.44 27.61
N PHE A 819 6.39 40.26 28.22
CA PHE A 819 5.57 39.88 29.37
C PHE A 819 4.05 40.00 29.18
N SER A 820 3.58 40.37 27.98
CA SER A 820 2.17 40.28 27.65
C SER A 820 1.71 38.82 27.67
N THR A 821 0.48 38.62 28.14
CA THR A 821 -0.14 37.31 28.20
C THR A 821 -1.45 37.31 27.43
N PHE A 822 -1.76 36.18 26.79
CA PHE A 822 -3.11 35.90 26.34
C PHE A 822 -3.47 34.47 26.74
N THR A 823 -4.76 34.23 26.98
CA THR A 823 -5.26 32.95 27.49
C THR A 823 -6.32 32.38 26.56
N GLU A 824 -6.26 31.07 26.33
CA GLU A 824 -7.25 30.30 25.58
C GLU A 824 -7.64 29.04 26.36
N TYR A 825 -8.80 28.47 26.03
CA TYR A 825 -9.26 27.21 26.63
C TYR A 825 -9.22 26.12 25.58
N VAL A 826 -8.28 25.19 25.75
CA VAL A 826 -8.03 24.09 24.80
C VAL A 826 -8.66 22.81 25.39
N PRO A 827 -9.51 22.07 24.66
CA PRO A 827 -10.00 20.77 25.13
C PRO A 827 -8.83 19.84 25.46
N LEU A 828 -8.92 19.04 26.53
CA LEU A 828 -7.79 18.26 27.05
C LEU A 828 -7.09 17.42 25.96
N GLY A 829 -7.85 16.64 25.18
CA GLY A 829 -7.27 15.83 24.09
C GLY A 829 -6.58 16.66 23.00
N GLU A 830 -7.08 17.85 22.69
CA GLU A 830 -6.46 18.78 21.73
C GLU A 830 -5.15 19.37 22.27
N TYR A 831 -5.08 19.62 23.59
CA TYR A 831 -3.86 20.13 24.24
C TYR A 831 -2.76 19.06 24.27
N LEU A 832 -3.11 17.83 24.67
CA LEU A 832 -2.15 16.72 24.78
C LEU A 832 -1.47 16.40 23.45
N PHE A 833 -2.17 16.54 22.31
CA PHE A 833 -1.64 16.25 20.98
C PHE A 833 -1.46 17.49 20.10
N ARG A 834 -1.30 18.68 20.71
CA ARG A 834 -1.24 19.98 20.00
C ARG A 834 -0.10 20.06 18.98
N TYR A 835 0.97 19.31 19.18
CA TYR A 835 2.15 19.26 18.30
C TYR A 835 2.13 18.13 17.26
N ASP A 836 1.11 17.26 17.26
CA ASP A 836 1.02 16.18 16.27
C ASP A 836 0.94 16.72 14.84
N ARG A 837 0.12 17.76 14.64
CA ARG A 837 0.00 18.38 13.32
C ARG A 837 1.23 19.26 13.07
N ALA A 838 2.01 18.83 12.08
CA ALA A 838 3.35 19.29 11.69
C ALA A 838 4.52 18.72 12.51
N GLY A 839 4.31 17.83 13.47
CA GLY A 839 5.40 17.29 14.31
C GLY A 839 6.27 18.41 14.87
N PHE A 840 5.67 19.26 15.72
CA PHE A 840 6.15 20.61 16.02
C PHE A 840 6.18 21.50 14.79
N TRP A 841 7.36 21.72 14.18
CA TRP A 841 7.57 22.53 12.99
C TRP A 841 8.26 21.76 11.85
N VAL A 842 8.55 20.47 12.03
CA VAL A 842 9.23 19.62 11.02
C VAL A 842 8.40 19.50 9.75
N GLY A 843 7.07 19.48 9.86
CA GLY A 843 6.14 19.40 8.73
C GLY A 843 6.28 20.56 7.75
N ARG A 844 6.71 21.75 8.22
CA ARG A 844 7.00 22.90 7.34
C ARG A 844 8.12 22.58 6.34
N GLN A 845 9.07 21.73 6.75
CA GLN A 845 10.20 21.36 5.92
C GLN A 845 9.81 20.44 4.74
N GLY A 846 8.67 19.76 4.82
CA GLY A 846 8.08 19.09 3.65
C GLY A 846 7.75 20.07 2.52
N TYR A 847 7.28 21.28 2.87
CA TYR A 847 6.96 22.33 1.90
C TYR A 847 8.21 22.99 1.33
N THR A 848 9.29 23.11 2.11
CA THR A 848 10.58 23.60 1.58
C THR A 848 11.21 22.59 0.63
N TYR A 849 11.05 21.29 0.89
CA TYR A 849 11.47 20.22 -0.03
C TYR A 849 10.68 20.29 -1.34
N PHE A 850 9.35 20.30 -1.30
CA PHE A 850 8.52 20.45 -2.50
C PHE A 850 8.33 21.92 -2.90
N LYS A 851 9.42 22.58 -3.34
CA LYS A 851 9.47 24.02 -3.68
C LYS A 851 8.30 24.58 -4.50
N LEU A 852 7.64 23.74 -5.30
CA LEU A 852 6.47 24.10 -6.14
C LEU A 852 5.13 24.12 -5.38
N VAL A 853 5.08 23.67 -4.13
CA VAL A 853 3.89 23.61 -3.28
C VAL A 853 3.89 24.82 -2.34
N PRO A 854 3.03 25.83 -2.56
CA PRO A 854 2.96 27.01 -1.71
C PRO A 854 2.61 26.68 -0.25
N PHE A 855 3.31 27.29 0.71
CA PHE A 855 2.98 27.18 2.13
C PHE A 855 1.84 28.14 2.52
N ASN A 856 0.60 27.76 2.20
CA ASN A 856 -0.60 28.55 2.54
C ASN A 856 -1.71 27.66 3.16
N LYS A 857 -2.79 28.30 3.64
CA LYS A 857 -3.92 27.60 4.29
C LYS A 857 -4.52 26.50 3.42
N PHE A 858 -4.62 26.73 2.11
CA PHE A 858 -5.19 25.77 1.17
C PHE A 858 -4.33 24.50 1.04
N PHE A 859 -3.02 24.63 0.83
CA PHE A 859 -2.15 23.47 0.71
C PHE A 859 -1.90 22.74 2.03
N ARG A 860 -1.96 23.44 3.19
CA ARG A 860 -1.99 22.79 4.52
C ARG A 860 -3.24 21.97 4.74
N TRP A 861 -4.39 22.45 4.26
CA TRP A 861 -5.64 21.70 4.28
C TRP A 861 -5.63 20.51 3.31
N LEU A 862 -5.10 20.69 2.10
CA LEU A 862 -5.03 19.65 1.07
C LEU A 862 -4.08 18.51 1.45
N LEU A 863 -2.92 18.83 2.04
CA LEU A 863 -1.88 17.88 2.44
C LEU A 863 -1.95 17.52 3.93
N ASP A 864 -3.09 17.76 4.57
CA ASP A 864 -3.30 17.53 5.99
C ASP A 864 -2.96 16.09 6.40
N ASP A 865 -3.38 15.09 5.60
CA ASP A 865 -3.11 13.67 5.88
C ASP A 865 -1.61 13.33 5.96
N TYR A 866 -0.75 14.13 5.32
CA TYR A 866 0.72 14.00 5.36
C TYR A 866 1.38 14.85 6.44
N SER A 867 0.61 15.72 7.10
CA SER A 867 1.12 16.65 8.11
C SER A 867 1.13 16.07 9.52
N HIS A 868 0.53 14.91 9.75
CA HIS A 868 0.51 14.22 11.05
C HIS A 868 1.75 13.35 11.25
N THR A 869 2.26 13.25 12.48
CA THR A 869 3.56 12.63 12.81
C THR A 869 3.73 11.23 12.22
N ARG A 870 2.76 10.32 12.38
CA ARG A 870 2.84 8.93 11.84
C ARG A 870 3.11 8.92 10.33
N THR A 871 2.34 9.68 9.56
CA THR A 871 2.49 9.77 8.10
C THR A 871 3.77 10.52 7.71
N LEU A 872 4.06 11.63 8.40
CA LEU A 872 5.21 12.51 8.13
C LEU A 872 6.53 11.76 8.31
N TYR A 873 6.74 11.12 9.47
CA TYR A 873 7.96 10.36 9.74
C TYR A 873 8.09 9.14 8.84
N HIS A 874 6.99 8.42 8.55
CA HIS A 874 7.04 7.34 7.57
C HIS A 874 7.47 7.82 6.18
N ALA A 875 6.95 8.95 5.70
CA ALA A 875 7.38 9.54 4.43
C ALA A 875 8.87 9.96 4.49
N LEU A 876 9.32 10.55 5.60
CA LEU A 876 10.70 11.00 5.81
C LEU A 876 11.71 9.83 5.88
N HIS A 877 11.33 8.71 6.50
CA HIS A 877 12.15 7.49 6.54
C HIS A 877 12.14 6.76 5.20
N ALA A 878 10.98 6.63 4.56
CA ALA A 878 10.84 5.97 3.27
C ALA A 878 11.59 6.70 2.15
N SER A 879 11.61 8.03 2.18
CA SER A 879 12.35 8.88 1.25
C SER A 879 13.85 8.97 1.54
N ARG A 880 14.31 8.44 2.69
CA ARG A 880 15.70 8.54 3.21
C ARG A 880 16.20 9.97 3.43
N ILE A 881 15.30 10.96 3.38
CA ILE A 881 15.62 12.37 3.65
C ILE A 881 15.91 12.59 5.15
N SER A 882 15.40 11.71 6.02
CA SER A 882 15.69 11.73 7.47
C SER A 882 17.19 11.78 7.83
N SER A 883 18.10 11.32 6.96
CA SER A 883 19.55 11.42 7.21
C SER A 883 20.16 12.81 6.99
N GLN A 884 19.39 13.76 6.47
CA GLN A 884 19.78 15.18 6.29
C GLN A 884 19.10 16.10 7.31
N PHE A 885 18.30 15.54 8.22
CA PHE A 885 17.61 16.28 9.27
C PHE A 885 18.34 16.14 10.60
N VAL A 886 18.56 17.26 11.27
CA VAL A 886 18.94 17.28 12.68
C VAL A 886 17.64 17.15 13.47
N VAL A 887 17.48 16.04 14.18
CA VAL A 887 16.36 15.82 15.09
C VAL A 887 16.89 15.36 16.44
N GLN A 888 17.08 16.29 17.38
CA GLN A 888 17.70 15.99 18.68
C GLN A 888 16.97 16.69 19.84
N ASP A 889 16.81 15.96 20.94
CA ASP A 889 16.39 16.48 22.24
C ASP A 889 17.56 16.39 23.22
N LEU A 890 17.82 17.49 23.91
CA LEU A 890 19.05 17.75 24.65
C LEU A 890 18.70 18.34 26.01
N GLY A 891 18.97 17.59 27.08
CA GLY A 891 18.82 18.09 28.44
C GLY A 891 20.05 18.87 28.87
N LEU A 892 19.88 20.11 29.30
CA LEU A 892 20.95 20.94 29.88
C LEU A 892 20.58 21.46 31.27
N PRO A 893 21.57 21.66 32.17
CA PRO A 893 21.36 22.48 33.36
C PRO A 893 20.89 23.89 32.99
N TYR A 894 19.99 24.45 33.80
CA TYR A 894 19.42 25.79 33.56
C TYR A 894 20.51 26.87 33.41
N ASP A 895 21.53 26.86 34.27
CA ASP A 895 22.68 27.80 34.25
C ASP A 895 23.43 27.84 32.90
N THR A 896 23.38 26.75 32.13
CA THR A 896 24.14 26.57 30.90
C THR A 896 23.28 26.52 29.64
N ALA A 897 21.95 26.60 29.79
CA ALA A 897 21.01 26.49 28.68
C ALA A 897 21.11 27.67 27.70
N GLU A 898 21.27 28.89 28.19
CA GLU A 898 21.43 30.09 27.35
C GLU A 898 22.71 30.05 26.50
N PRO A 899 23.91 29.78 27.06
CA PRO A 899 25.13 29.57 26.26
C PRO A 899 24.96 28.52 25.15
N PHE A 900 24.21 27.45 25.41
CA PHE A 900 23.95 26.41 24.43
C PHE A 900 23.03 26.90 23.29
N ILE A 901 21.95 27.60 23.62
CA ILE A 901 21.02 28.17 22.62
C ILE A 901 21.73 29.16 21.70
N ASN A 902 22.59 30.02 22.27
CA ASN A 902 23.39 30.96 21.50
C ASN A 902 24.36 30.24 20.55
N TRP A 903 24.93 29.11 20.97
CA TRP A 903 25.77 28.28 20.12
C TRP A 903 24.97 27.63 18.98
N VAL A 904 23.75 27.13 19.26
CA VAL A 904 22.86 26.56 18.23
C VAL A 904 22.50 27.59 17.16
N ASP A 905 22.22 28.83 17.56
CA ASP A 905 21.95 29.93 16.62
C ASP A 905 23.15 30.21 15.71
N GLN A 906 24.36 30.31 16.29
CA GLN A 906 25.58 30.65 15.56
C GLN A 906 26.06 29.53 14.63
N GLU A 907 26.08 28.28 15.11
CA GLU A 907 26.68 27.15 14.37
C GLU A 907 25.67 26.40 13.49
N LEU A 908 24.42 26.29 13.93
CA LEU A 908 23.39 25.52 13.22
C LEU A 908 22.35 26.41 12.53
N GLY A 909 22.04 27.59 13.06
CA GLY A 909 21.02 28.49 12.52
C GLY A 909 19.62 27.88 12.50
N ILE A 910 19.33 26.95 13.42
CA ILE A 910 18.07 26.21 13.48
C ILE A 910 17.10 26.92 14.42
N TRP A 911 15.95 27.32 13.87
CA TRP A 911 14.79 27.85 14.58
C TRP A 911 13.49 27.29 14.01
N PRO A 912 12.41 27.13 14.80
CA PRO A 912 12.29 27.38 16.25
C PRO A 912 13.00 26.33 17.13
N LEU A 913 13.09 26.60 18.44
CA LEU A 913 13.53 25.67 19.49
C LEU A 913 12.41 25.39 20.49
N TRP A 914 12.31 24.15 20.97
CA TRP A 914 11.36 23.75 22.00
C TRP A 914 12.03 23.74 23.37
N LEU A 915 11.37 24.31 24.38
CA LEU A 915 11.83 24.31 25.76
C LEU A 915 10.87 23.46 26.60
N CYS A 916 11.39 22.47 27.32
CA CYS A 916 10.57 21.65 28.21
C CYS A 916 11.29 21.42 29.54
N PRO A 917 10.75 21.92 30.68
CA PRO A 917 11.34 21.72 31.99
C PRO A 917 11.20 20.26 32.45
N LEU A 918 12.30 19.71 32.96
CA LEU A 918 12.40 18.32 33.42
C LEU A 918 12.76 18.27 34.90
N LYS A 919 12.00 17.47 35.65
CA LYS A 919 12.30 17.17 37.05
C LYS A 919 13.57 16.32 37.15
N GLY A 920 14.36 16.56 38.19
CA GLY A 920 15.49 15.69 38.52
C GLY A 920 15.04 14.25 38.78
N CYS A 921 15.92 13.29 38.49
CA CYS A 921 15.65 11.86 38.70
C CYS A 921 16.83 11.16 39.38
N SER A 922 16.60 9.94 39.88
CA SER A 922 17.60 9.16 40.58
C SER A 922 18.69 8.66 39.63
N THR A 923 19.95 8.80 40.04
CA THR A 923 21.12 8.22 39.36
C THR A 923 21.58 6.93 40.04
N PRO A 924 22.24 6.00 39.32
CA PRO A 924 22.58 6.02 37.89
C PRO A 924 21.38 5.74 36.96
N THR A 925 21.36 6.38 35.79
CA THR A 925 20.27 6.26 34.78
C THR A 925 20.77 6.60 33.37
N PHE A 926 20.03 6.16 32.35
CA PHE A 926 20.20 6.58 30.96
C PHE A 926 19.38 7.82 30.58
N HIS A 927 18.50 8.30 31.47
CA HIS A 927 17.85 9.59 31.28
C HIS A 927 18.89 10.73 31.38
N PRO A 928 18.63 11.88 30.71
CA PRO A 928 19.45 13.07 30.91
C PRO A 928 19.41 13.50 32.36
N VAL A 929 20.59 13.71 32.94
CA VAL A 929 20.78 14.16 34.33
C VAL A 929 21.96 15.13 34.40
N ALA A 930 21.85 16.11 35.28
CA ALA A 930 22.92 17.01 35.68
C ALA A 930 23.51 16.56 37.02
N GLU A 931 24.83 16.62 37.17
CA GLU A 931 25.51 16.31 38.42
C GLU A 931 25.20 17.37 39.50
N SER A 932 25.00 16.94 40.75
CA SER A 932 24.74 17.86 41.86
C SER A 932 26.05 18.50 42.36
N LYS A 933 26.07 19.85 42.41
CA LYS A 933 27.20 20.65 42.91
C LYS A 933 27.56 20.38 44.39
N ASP A 934 26.69 19.73 45.16
CA ASP A 934 26.86 19.47 46.61
C ASP A 934 27.39 18.07 46.98
N SER A 935 27.95 17.33 46.01
CA SER A 935 28.59 16.04 46.31
C SER A 935 30.02 16.31 46.83
N PRO A 936 30.38 15.98 48.09
CA PRO A 936 31.72 16.27 48.58
C PRO A 936 32.76 15.49 47.77
N GLU A 937 33.69 16.19 47.13
CA GLU A 937 34.93 15.61 46.63
C GLU A 937 35.81 15.24 47.84
N GLU A 938 35.53 14.10 48.48
CA GLU A 938 36.51 13.48 49.37
C GLU A 938 37.24 12.36 48.64
N ASN A 939 38.49 12.67 48.25
CA ASN A 939 39.60 11.75 48.00
C ASN A 939 39.39 10.67 46.92
N GLY A 940 39.53 11.06 45.65
CA GLY A 940 40.35 10.34 44.65
C GLY A 940 40.05 8.88 44.28
N GLU A 941 39.08 8.22 44.90
CA GLU A 941 38.63 6.87 44.58
C GLU A 941 37.11 6.87 44.41
N LYS A 942 36.63 6.71 43.17
CA LYS A 942 35.24 6.36 42.89
C LYS A 942 34.98 4.91 43.35
N GLN A 943 34.97 4.66 44.66
CA GLN A 943 34.39 3.43 45.21
C GLN A 943 32.87 3.51 45.06
N GLY A 944 32.29 2.48 44.44
CA GLY A 944 30.87 2.40 44.12
C GLY A 944 29.99 2.56 45.37
N SER A 945 29.55 3.80 45.63
CA SER A 945 28.50 4.10 46.59
C SER A 945 27.17 3.64 46.01
N SER A 946 26.59 2.61 46.60
CA SER A 946 25.30 2.02 46.26
C SER A 946 24.11 2.86 46.75
N THR A 947 24.24 4.19 46.79
CA THR A 947 23.19 5.10 47.30
C THR A 947 22.73 6.01 46.14
N PRO A 948 21.42 6.03 45.78
CA PRO A 948 20.93 6.84 44.67
C PRO A 948 21.13 8.34 44.93
N GLY A 949 21.86 9.03 44.06
CA GLY A 949 21.95 10.49 44.06
C GLY A 949 20.79 11.10 43.28
N MET A 950 20.18 12.18 43.78
CA MET A 950 19.14 12.91 43.04
C MET A 950 19.80 13.93 42.11
N SER A 951 19.47 13.91 40.82
CA SER A 951 19.98 14.90 39.87
C SER A 951 19.31 16.27 40.05
N GLN A 952 19.98 17.33 39.62
CA GLN A 952 19.33 18.64 39.50
C GLN A 952 18.27 18.64 38.37
N PRO A 953 17.24 19.50 38.45
CA PRO A 953 16.33 19.75 37.33
C PRO A 953 17.07 20.25 36.09
N MET A 954 16.55 19.94 34.91
CA MET A 954 17.15 20.30 33.63
C MET A 954 16.12 20.91 32.69
N LEU A 955 16.59 21.65 31.70
CA LEU A 955 15.79 22.13 30.58
C LEU A 955 16.07 21.28 29.35
N ASN A 956 15.04 20.63 28.80
CA ASN A 956 15.13 20.01 27.48
C ASN A 956 15.05 21.08 26.39
N ILE A 957 15.97 21.03 25.44
CA ILE A 957 16.02 21.90 24.27
C ILE A 957 15.89 21.02 23.02
N GLY A 958 14.74 21.12 22.35
CA GLY A 958 14.44 20.41 21.11
C GLY A 958 14.97 21.16 19.89
N VAL A 959 15.95 20.57 19.19
CA VAL A 959 16.59 21.11 17.98
C VAL A 959 16.17 20.28 16.77
N TRP A 960 15.23 20.82 15.97
CA TRP A 960 14.65 20.12 14.81
C TRP A 960 14.69 20.98 13.54
N GLY A 961 15.53 20.61 12.58
CA GLY A 961 15.72 21.38 11.35
C GLY A 961 16.57 20.69 10.28
N TRP A 962 16.77 21.39 9.17
CA TRP A 962 17.69 20.95 8.12
C TRP A 962 19.12 21.00 8.62
N GLY A 963 19.88 19.93 8.40
CA GLY A 963 21.33 19.97 8.49
C GLY A 963 21.98 20.29 7.13
N PRO A 964 23.31 20.42 7.09
CA PRO A 964 24.06 20.59 5.86
C PRO A 964 23.76 19.48 4.83
N GLU A 965 23.75 19.85 3.54
CA GLU A 965 23.59 18.87 2.45
C GLU A 965 24.83 17.96 2.33
N ASP A 966 26.01 18.50 2.62
CA ASP A 966 27.24 17.74 2.67
C ASP A 966 27.27 16.81 3.90
N HIS A 967 27.63 15.55 3.66
CA HIS A 967 27.58 14.54 4.71
C HIS A 967 28.69 14.68 5.74
N GLN A 968 29.90 15.08 5.31
CA GLN A 968 31.01 15.26 6.25
C GLN A 968 30.73 16.45 7.15
N GLU A 969 30.23 17.54 6.58
CA GLU A 969 29.77 18.70 7.34
C GLU A 969 28.61 18.34 8.28
N PHE A 970 27.61 17.57 7.80
CA PHE A 970 26.51 17.10 8.64
C PHE A 970 27.00 16.30 9.85
N VAL A 971 27.92 15.35 9.64
CA VAL A 971 28.50 14.56 10.74
C VAL A 971 29.33 15.47 11.66
N ALA A 972 30.12 16.39 11.12
CA ALA A 972 30.93 17.32 11.89
C ALA A 972 30.06 18.24 12.78
N LYS A 973 28.95 18.77 12.26
CA LYS A 973 28.01 19.59 13.05
C LYS A 973 27.29 18.79 14.14
N ASN A 974 26.88 17.55 13.86
CA ASN A 974 26.30 16.69 14.89
C ASN A 974 27.32 16.34 15.99
N ARG A 975 28.60 16.15 15.62
CA ARG A 975 29.71 15.98 16.57
C ARG A 975 29.95 17.25 17.39
N GLY A 976 30.02 18.41 16.75
CA GLY A 976 30.16 19.69 17.45
C GLY A 976 29.03 19.96 18.44
N LEU A 977 27.79 19.59 18.09
CA LEU A 977 26.64 19.67 19.01
C LEU A 977 26.83 18.75 20.22
N GLU A 978 27.26 17.51 20.00
CA GLU A 978 27.54 16.53 21.04
C GLU A 978 28.70 16.98 21.97
N ASP A 979 29.77 17.53 21.40
CA ASP A 979 30.91 18.06 22.14
C ASP A 979 30.50 19.28 23.00
N LYS A 980 29.73 20.22 22.41
CA LYS A 980 29.25 21.41 23.13
C LYS A 980 28.26 21.06 24.24
N LEU A 981 27.40 20.09 24.00
CA LEU A 981 26.47 19.57 25.00
C LEU A 981 27.22 19.04 26.21
N ARG A 982 28.28 18.24 26.00
CA ARG A 982 29.12 17.70 27.07
C ARG A 982 29.88 18.80 27.82
N GLU A 983 30.46 19.75 27.09
CA GLU A 983 31.17 20.91 27.68
C GLU A 983 30.29 21.65 28.69
N LEU A 984 29.01 21.77 28.39
CA LEU A 984 28.02 22.46 29.21
C LEU A 984 27.30 21.55 30.23
N GLY A 985 27.80 20.32 30.46
CA GLY A 985 27.22 19.40 31.44
C GLY A 985 25.85 18.85 31.05
N GLY A 986 25.47 18.94 29.77
CA GLY A 986 24.23 18.41 29.25
C GLY A 986 24.32 16.94 28.82
N ARG A 987 23.16 16.33 28.56
CA ARG A 987 23.03 14.96 28.05
C ARG A 987 21.93 14.85 27.00
N LYS A 988 22.14 13.95 26.04
CA LYS A 988 21.26 13.74 24.89
C LYS A 988 20.23 12.66 25.13
N TRP A 989 19.05 12.79 24.51
CA TRP A 989 18.08 11.69 24.46
C TRP A 989 18.51 10.59 23.48
N LEU A 990 18.57 9.36 23.98
CA LEU A 990 19.08 8.20 23.25
C LEU A 990 18.12 7.60 22.20
N TYR A 991 17.01 8.28 21.87
CA TYR A 991 16.19 7.87 20.72
C TYR A 991 16.80 8.32 19.39
N ALA A 992 17.56 9.41 19.40
CA ALA A 992 18.23 9.98 18.25
C ALA A 992 19.56 9.27 17.95
N HIS A 993 20.03 9.39 16.71
CA HIS A 993 21.34 8.88 16.29
C HIS A 993 22.47 9.50 17.11
N THR A 994 23.38 8.66 17.59
CA THR A 994 24.56 9.05 18.37
C THR A 994 25.82 9.02 17.52
N TYR A 995 26.62 10.08 17.59
CA TYR A 995 27.90 10.22 16.87
C TYR A 995 29.11 10.12 17.82
N TYR A 996 28.91 9.96 19.13
CA TYR A 996 29.95 9.63 20.11
C TYR A 996 30.74 8.38 19.68
N PRO A 997 32.09 8.42 19.71
CA PRO A 997 32.92 7.24 19.86
C PRO A 997 32.50 6.43 21.09
N GLU A 998 32.73 5.12 21.07
CA GLU A 998 32.27 4.23 22.13
C GLU A 998 32.87 4.57 23.51
N GLU A 999 34.17 4.85 23.55
CA GLU A 999 34.86 5.25 24.79
C GLU A 999 34.29 6.55 25.38
N GLU A 1000 33.94 7.50 24.51
CA GLU A 1000 33.34 8.76 24.89
C GLU A 1000 31.89 8.58 25.39
N PHE A 1001 31.13 7.70 24.74
CA PHE A 1001 29.78 7.37 25.20
C PHE A 1001 29.81 6.80 26.62
N TRP A 1002 30.72 5.86 26.89
CA TRP A 1002 30.86 5.21 28.20
C TRP A 1002 31.57 6.07 29.25
N SER A 1003 32.12 7.23 28.89
CA SER A 1003 32.57 8.22 29.89
C SER A 1003 31.42 9.10 30.39
N ILE A 1004 30.34 9.24 29.59
CA ILE A 1004 29.14 10.00 29.95
C ILE A 1004 28.17 9.14 30.79
N TYR A 1005 28.05 7.85 30.47
CA TYR A 1005 27.15 6.90 31.15
C TYR A 1005 27.94 5.87 31.95
N ASP A 1006 27.46 5.48 33.13
CA ASP A 1006 28.14 4.50 33.97
C ASP A 1006 28.13 3.09 33.34
N HIS A 1007 29.23 2.76 32.67
CA HIS A 1007 29.41 1.47 32.01
C HIS A 1007 29.47 0.32 32.99
N SER A 1008 30.10 0.53 34.15
CA SER A 1008 30.31 -0.52 35.16
C SER A 1008 28.99 -0.98 35.78
N TRP A 1009 28.13 -0.01 36.13
CA TRP A 1009 26.77 -0.23 36.61
C TRP A 1009 25.93 -0.96 35.55
N TYR A 1010 25.97 -0.50 34.30
CA TYR A 1010 25.20 -1.11 33.22
C TYR A 1010 25.65 -2.55 32.91
N GLN A 1011 26.95 -2.82 32.92
CA GLN A 1011 27.47 -4.19 32.73
C GLN A 1011 27.09 -5.12 33.88
N ALA A 1012 27.10 -4.62 35.12
CA ALA A 1012 26.63 -5.38 36.27
C ALA A 1012 25.15 -5.78 36.12
N LEU A 1013 24.28 -4.86 35.69
CA LEU A 1013 22.88 -5.15 35.38
C LEU A 1013 22.74 -6.18 34.27
N ARG A 1014 23.47 -6.02 33.16
CA ARG A 1014 23.42 -6.97 32.04
C ARG A 1014 23.82 -8.38 32.44
N LYS A 1015 24.84 -8.52 33.29
CA LYS A 1015 25.28 -9.82 33.81
C LYS A 1015 24.25 -10.41 34.77
N ARG A 1016 23.71 -9.59 35.68
CA ARG A 1016 22.70 -10.02 36.66
C ARG A 1016 21.40 -10.49 36.01
N TYR A 1017 20.98 -9.85 34.93
CA TYR A 1017 19.70 -10.09 34.25
C TYR A 1017 19.84 -10.80 32.90
N PHE A 1018 20.95 -11.51 32.69
CA PHE A 1018 21.19 -12.38 31.52
C PHE A 1018 21.09 -11.68 30.16
N ALA A 1019 21.34 -10.37 30.12
CA ALA A 1019 21.20 -9.54 28.92
C ALA A 1019 22.51 -9.41 28.12
N THR A 1020 23.56 -10.16 28.46
CA THR A 1020 24.89 -10.06 27.82
C THR A 1020 24.87 -10.42 26.33
N THR A 1021 23.94 -11.26 25.89
CA THR A 1021 23.73 -11.65 24.48
C THR A 1021 22.91 -10.62 23.67
N LEU A 1022 22.24 -9.69 24.35
CA LEU A 1022 21.47 -8.62 23.69
C LEU A 1022 22.42 -7.50 23.22
N PRO A 1023 22.04 -6.70 22.22
CA PRO A 1023 22.79 -5.48 21.89
C PRO A 1023 22.91 -4.55 23.11
N THR A 1024 24.03 -3.83 23.21
CA THR A 1024 24.18 -2.76 24.23
C THR A 1024 23.34 -1.53 23.86
N VAL A 1025 23.19 -0.57 24.79
CA VAL A 1025 22.57 0.73 24.46
C VAL A 1025 23.35 1.41 23.33
N TYR A 1026 24.68 1.45 23.42
CA TYR A 1026 25.54 1.99 22.37
C TYR A 1026 25.31 1.31 21.01
N ASP A 1027 25.22 -0.03 20.96
CA ASP A 1027 24.92 -0.76 19.71
C ASP A 1027 23.56 -0.41 19.09
N LYS A 1028 22.60 0.03 19.91
CA LYS A 1028 21.28 0.46 19.44
C LYS A 1028 21.25 1.91 18.96
N VAL A 1029 22.16 2.77 19.43
CA VAL A 1029 22.11 4.22 19.16
C VAL A 1029 23.21 4.71 18.21
N LYS A 1030 24.32 3.98 18.09
CA LYS A 1030 25.46 4.37 17.24
C LYS A 1030 25.10 4.43 15.76
N VAL A 1031 25.70 5.37 15.05
CA VAL A 1031 25.65 5.43 13.59
C VAL A 1031 26.87 4.74 13.00
N ASP A 1032 26.67 3.70 12.19
CA ASP A 1032 27.74 3.14 11.37
C ASP A 1032 28.00 4.04 10.15
N ILE A 1033 28.95 4.96 10.29
CA ILE A 1033 29.33 5.96 9.28
C ILE A 1033 29.90 5.25 8.03
N GLN A 1034 30.66 4.16 8.21
CA GLN A 1034 31.34 3.45 7.11
C GLN A 1034 30.39 2.52 6.33
N ALA A 1035 29.48 1.82 6.99
CA ALA A 1035 28.49 0.97 6.31
C ALA A 1035 27.44 1.80 5.55
N LYS A 1036 27.10 3.00 6.04
CA LYS A 1036 26.26 3.95 5.28
C LYS A 1036 26.97 4.45 4.03
N TRP A 1037 28.28 4.69 4.07
CA TRP A 1037 29.06 5.13 2.92
C TRP A 1037 29.13 4.07 1.81
N LYS A 1038 29.45 2.80 2.13
CA LYS A 1038 29.43 1.70 1.15
C LYS A 1038 28.05 1.49 0.50
N ASN A 1039 26.98 1.59 1.29
CA ASN A 1039 25.61 1.51 0.76
C ASN A 1039 25.24 2.72 -0.10
N ARG A 1040 25.81 3.91 0.16
CA ARG A 1040 25.57 5.12 -0.64
C ARG A 1040 26.32 5.11 -1.97
N GLU A 1041 27.53 4.56 -2.03
CA GLU A 1041 28.26 4.38 -3.30
C GLU A 1041 27.64 3.29 -4.19
N GLN A 1042 27.20 2.17 -3.60
CA GLN A 1042 26.49 1.12 -4.35
C GLN A 1042 25.11 1.55 -4.88
N TRP A 1043 24.48 2.55 -4.26
CA TRP A 1043 23.15 3.05 -4.63
C TRP A 1043 23.10 4.51 -5.11
N GLY A 1044 24.25 5.18 -5.25
CA GLY A 1044 24.36 6.54 -5.79
C GLY A 1044 23.84 6.68 -7.23
N SER A 1045 23.44 5.58 -7.86
CA SER A 1045 22.79 5.48 -9.16
C SER A 1045 21.25 5.31 -9.12
N SER A 1046 20.62 5.31 -7.94
CA SER A 1046 19.16 5.10 -7.84
C SER A 1046 18.38 6.41 -8.04
N TRP A 1047 17.57 6.47 -9.10
CA TRP A 1047 16.63 7.57 -9.39
C TRP A 1047 15.67 7.91 -8.22
N LEU A 1048 15.52 6.99 -7.25
CA LEU A 1048 14.73 7.17 -6.03
C LEU A 1048 15.33 8.16 -5.02
N SER A 1049 16.61 8.53 -5.14
CA SER A 1049 17.22 9.58 -4.29
C SER A 1049 17.20 10.97 -4.95
N THR A 1050 16.69 11.10 -6.17
CA THR A 1050 16.64 12.37 -6.90
C THR A 1050 15.39 13.15 -6.55
N TRP A 1051 15.52 14.46 -6.31
CA TRP A 1051 14.37 15.36 -6.18
C TRP A 1051 13.62 15.48 -7.52
N PRO A 1052 12.28 15.48 -7.57
CA PRO A 1052 11.32 15.31 -6.46
C PRO A 1052 10.91 13.85 -6.22
N ILE A 1053 11.51 12.90 -6.94
CA ILE A 1053 11.06 11.51 -7.04
C ILE A 1053 11.15 10.78 -5.70
N GLY A 1054 12.23 10.97 -4.94
CA GLY A 1054 12.39 10.36 -3.61
C GLY A 1054 11.32 10.79 -2.61
N GLY A 1055 10.96 12.08 -2.62
CA GLY A 1055 9.85 12.59 -1.80
C GLY A 1055 8.49 12.02 -2.23
N LEU A 1056 8.20 11.99 -3.54
CA LEU A 1056 6.96 11.43 -4.07
C LEU A 1056 6.83 9.93 -3.78
N TYR A 1057 7.93 9.19 -3.88
CA TYR A 1057 7.99 7.78 -3.50
C TYR A 1057 7.76 7.58 -1.99
N GLY A 1058 8.38 8.43 -1.16
CA GLY A 1058 8.13 8.44 0.29
C GLY A 1058 6.67 8.71 0.64
N MET A 1059 6.03 9.69 -0.02
CA MET A 1059 4.60 9.97 0.13
C MET A 1059 3.74 8.78 -0.33
N PHE A 1060 4.08 8.15 -1.46
CA PHE A 1060 3.38 6.97 -1.94
C PHE A 1060 3.46 5.79 -0.96
N LEU A 1061 4.65 5.52 -0.41
CA LEU A 1061 4.84 4.47 0.59
C LEU A 1061 4.10 4.78 1.90
N ALA A 1062 4.12 6.04 2.34
CA ALA A 1062 3.32 6.48 3.48
C ALA A 1062 1.81 6.29 3.22
N ALA A 1063 1.34 6.52 1.99
CA ALA A 1063 -0.05 6.25 1.62
C ALA A 1063 -0.40 4.75 1.64
N MET A 1064 0.56 3.89 1.32
CA MET A 1064 0.42 2.43 1.36
C MET A 1064 0.58 1.85 2.78
N SER A 1065 1.13 2.60 3.74
CA SER A 1065 1.38 2.14 5.11
C SER A 1065 0.09 1.86 5.90
N GLY A 1066 -1.04 2.46 5.49
CA GLY A 1066 -2.30 2.40 6.23
C GLY A 1066 -2.50 3.54 7.23
N ASP A 1067 -1.50 4.40 7.44
CA ASP A 1067 -1.59 5.50 8.42
C ASP A 1067 -2.42 6.69 7.97
N ILE A 1068 -2.61 6.85 6.65
CA ILE A 1068 -3.41 7.94 6.10
C ILE A 1068 -4.84 7.88 6.65
N GLY A 1069 -5.23 8.95 7.33
CA GLY A 1069 -6.55 9.13 7.89
C GLY A 1069 -6.76 8.54 9.28
N LEU A 1070 -5.74 7.94 9.92
CA LEU A 1070 -5.85 7.47 11.32
C LEU A 1070 -6.18 8.61 12.29
N HIS A 1071 -5.57 9.78 12.10
CA HIS A 1071 -5.86 10.99 12.89
C HIS A 1071 -7.32 11.43 12.79
N ARG A 1072 -8.00 11.14 11.67
CA ARG A 1072 -9.42 11.46 11.48
C ARG A 1072 -10.34 10.57 12.33
N GLN A 1073 -9.87 9.41 12.76
CA GLN A 1073 -10.60 8.45 13.58
C GLN A 1073 -10.38 8.64 15.08
N ALA A 1074 -9.52 9.58 15.48
CA ALA A 1074 -9.23 9.87 16.87
C ALA A 1074 -10.50 10.30 17.63
N LYS A 1075 -10.81 9.58 18.72
CA LYS A 1075 -11.98 9.85 19.58
C LYS A 1075 -11.72 10.98 20.56
N TRP A 1076 -10.45 11.27 20.86
CA TRP A 1076 -10.05 12.37 21.74
C TRP A 1076 -10.26 13.76 21.13
N ARG A 1077 -10.48 13.84 19.80
CA ARG A 1077 -10.70 15.11 19.09
C ARG A 1077 -11.98 15.78 19.55
N TYR A 1078 -11.91 17.09 19.72
CA TYR A 1078 -13.06 17.87 20.13
C TYR A 1078 -14.12 17.89 19.04
N LYS A 1079 -15.35 17.53 19.40
CA LYS A 1079 -16.53 17.61 18.54
C LYS A 1079 -17.38 18.77 19.05
N LEU A 1080 -17.73 19.68 18.15
CA LEU A 1080 -18.73 20.72 18.44
C LEU A 1080 -20.06 19.99 18.66
N GLU A 1081 -20.62 20.11 19.87
CA GLU A 1081 -21.97 19.66 20.20
C GLU A 1081 -23.02 20.59 19.58
#